data_AF-A0A5D0SUL6-F1
#
_entry.id   AF-A0A5D0SUL6-F1
#
_cell.length_a   1.000
_cell.length_b   1.000
_cell.length_c   1.000
_cell.angle_alpha   90.00
_cell.angle_beta   90.00
_cell.angle_gamma   90.00
#
_symmetry.space_group_name_H-M   'P 1'
#
loop_
_entity.id
_entity.type
_entity.pdbx_description
1 polymer ?
#
loop_
_entity_poly.entity_id
_entity_poly.type
_entity_poly.pdbx_seq_one_letter_code
_entity_poly.pdbx_strand_id
1 'polypeptide(L)'
;MTQIHRTPGRRRRLLGAAATAALLVALLPGTASGQESEPDPRIGLGSGWLDAQSAISDLELLAHRDKPAGFVNPANPGDFGFVASDLAFGGDHAFQGNYNGFNVYDVSQPANPTLVSSVVCPGGQGDVSVHGNLLFMSVEETRGRLDCGTDPAAGTRFQGVRVFDVSDVTNPVQVAAVQTCRGSHTHTLVTDPDDSANVYVYVSGTAGVRPATTMAGCNNTPAAGTDPARWRIDVIKVPVAAPEQAAVVNNPRLFADPQTGAVDGLQNTPPTTTHPSGSPWGPSPVTDACHDITAYPAIGLAAGACEGNGILIDISDPANPVRIDEVSDPNFAYWHSATISNDGKKVVFTDEWGGGTGARCRDTDQPQWGANAIFDIVDRKLKFASYYKLPVPQTLQENCVAHNGSLIPVPGRDILVQAWYQGGISLMDFTDSAHPREIAYFDRGPISPTTNVLGGFWSAYWYNGEIYGSEIARGFDVLGLRPSEHLTAAEIAAAREVQMPQFNAQHQTKVSWAPSFAVARARFDQLARTCTTTIDKRHNGPLTVSGVTCLNGATVNGPVTVRPGASLLAFDSSISGPVSAANAAAVHLYESTVRGPVSITGTRGSTAIVASEIHGPAVLTGNRTGSVEPIIADSTVRGPLACTGNAPAPINLDAANRVSGPTSGQCASLD
;
A
#
# COMPACT_ATOMS: atom_id res chain seq x y z
N MET A 1 53.46 -75.00 41.22
CA MET A 1 52.01 -75.29 41.32
C MET A 1 51.28 -73.97 41.51
N THR A 2 50.28 -73.72 40.66
CA THR A 2 49.15 -72.78 40.82
C THR A 2 49.44 -71.29 41.06
N GLN A 3 49.32 -70.51 39.96
CA GLN A 3 48.49 -69.29 39.75
C GLN A 3 48.04 -68.49 41.01
N ILE A 4 48.10 -67.15 41.10
CA ILE A 4 47.92 -66.06 40.13
C ILE A 4 48.61 -64.76 40.66
N HIS A 5 49.13 -63.95 39.74
CA HIS A 5 49.63 -62.58 39.94
C HIS A 5 48.51 -61.54 40.18
N ARG A 6 48.79 -60.53 41.03
CA ARG A 6 48.50 -59.12 40.71
C ARG A 6 49.64 -58.21 41.14
N THR A 7 49.93 -57.29 40.22
CA THR A 7 51.13 -56.49 40.01
C THR A 7 51.25 -55.25 40.91
N PRO A 8 52.49 -54.77 41.14
CA PRO A 8 52.79 -53.63 42.01
C PRO A 8 52.92 -52.31 41.23
N GLY A 9 52.67 -51.17 41.87
CA GLY A 9 53.76 -50.24 42.22
C GLY A 9 53.83 -49.06 41.25
N ARG A 10 54.51 -47.95 41.52
CA ARG A 10 55.19 -47.37 42.69
C ARG A 10 55.90 -46.14 42.09
N ARG A 11 55.94 -45.03 42.85
CA ARG A 11 57.11 -44.10 42.99
C ARG A 11 57.49 -43.28 41.73
N ARG A 12 58.19 -42.15 41.77
CA ARG A 12 58.87 -41.33 42.81
C ARG A 12 59.24 -39.98 42.15
N ARG A 13 59.23 -38.92 42.96
CA ARG A 13 60.22 -37.82 43.13
C ARG A 13 60.94 -37.20 41.91
N LEU A 14 60.97 -35.86 41.87
CA LEU A 14 62.14 -34.95 42.06
C LEU A 14 61.71 -33.53 41.59
N LEU A 15 61.58 -32.53 42.47
CA LEU A 15 62.56 -31.47 42.81
C LEU A 15 63.14 -30.72 41.60
N GLY A 16 62.81 -29.43 41.49
CA GLY A 16 63.48 -28.47 40.61
C GLY A 16 62.76 -27.10 40.61
N ALA A 17 63.41 -26.09 41.18
CA ALA A 17 62.90 -24.74 41.38
C ALA A 17 62.94 -23.87 40.11
N ALA A 18 62.06 -22.86 40.02
CA ALA A 18 62.41 -21.47 39.68
C ALA A 18 61.14 -20.61 39.55
N ALA A 19 61.23 -19.39 40.06
CA ALA A 19 60.20 -18.38 40.08
C ALA A 19 59.94 -17.77 38.69
N THR A 20 58.67 -17.44 38.41
CA THR A 20 58.25 -16.27 37.60
C THR A 20 56.73 -16.12 37.78
N ALA A 21 56.33 -15.19 38.65
CA ALA A 21 54.96 -14.74 38.73
C ALA A 21 54.71 -13.78 37.56
N ALA A 22 54.28 -14.31 36.41
CA ALA A 22 53.66 -13.54 35.36
C ALA A 22 52.17 -13.42 35.70
N LEU A 23 51.72 -12.23 36.10
CA LEU A 23 50.30 -11.88 36.13
C LEU A 23 49.80 -11.85 34.67
N LEU A 24 49.31 -12.99 34.18
CA LEU A 24 48.45 -13.04 33.00
C LEU A 24 47.07 -12.55 33.41
N VAL A 25 46.79 -11.27 33.15
CA VAL A 25 45.41 -10.79 33.04
C VAL A 25 44.83 -11.49 31.82
N ALA A 26 44.03 -12.53 32.07
CA ALA A 26 43.20 -13.13 31.04
C ALA A 26 42.18 -12.07 30.60
N LEU A 27 42.44 -11.44 29.45
CA LEU A 27 41.44 -10.76 28.66
C LEU A 27 40.43 -11.83 28.21
N LEU A 28 39.39 -12.05 29.02
CA LEU A 28 38.19 -12.70 28.55
C LEU A 28 37.61 -11.79 27.46
N PRO A 29 37.36 -12.29 26.23
CA PRO A 29 36.56 -11.54 25.29
C PRO A 29 35.21 -11.27 25.98
N GLY A 30 34.89 -9.99 26.14
CA GLY A 30 33.57 -9.60 26.61
C GLY A 30 32.55 -10.27 25.72
N THR A 31 31.74 -11.15 26.29
CA THR A 31 30.52 -11.61 25.66
C THR A 31 29.70 -10.35 25.45
N ALA A 32 29.68 -9.84 24.22
CA ALA A 32 28.60 -9.01 23.78
C ALA A 32 27.34 -9.82 24.10
N SER A 33 26.58 -9.33 25.09
CA SER A 33 25.20 -9.75 25.27
C SER A 33 24.52 -9.38 23.96
N GLY A 34 24.46 -10.34 23.03
CA GLY A 34 23.49 -10.31 21.95
C GLY A 34 22.15 -10.30 22.67
N GLN A 35 21.58 -9.11 22.83
CA GLN A 35 20.20 -8.97 23.21
C GLN A 35 19.45 -9.66 22.05
N GLU A 36 18.97 -10.88 22.29
CA GLU A 36 18.01 -11.50 21.38
C GLU A 36 16.93 -10.44 21.15
N SER A 37 16.61 -10.18 19.89
CA SER A 37 15.46 -9.32 19.57
C SER A 37 14.28 -9.84 20.36
N GLU A 38 13.61 -8.96 21.12
CA GLU A 38 12.35 -9.32 21.78
C GLU A 38 11.47 -10.08 20.78
N PRO A 39 10.86 -11.22 21.17
CA PRO A 39 10.00 -11.97 20.27
C PRO A 39 8.90 -11.07 19.69
N ASP A 40 8.63 -11.19 18.39
CA ASP A 40 7.56 -10.43 17.75
C ASP A 40 6.24 -10.65 18.52
N PRO A 41 5.56 -9.59 19.00
CA PRO A 41 4.42 -9.72 19.92
C PRO A 41 3.17 -10.32 19.25
N ARG A 42 3.18 -10.49 17.93
CA ARG A 42 2.14 -11.22 17.19
C ARG A 42 2.25 -12.73 17.38
N ILE A 43 3.44 -13.25 17.74
CA ILE A 43 3.64 -14.69 17.95
C ILE A 43 2.94 -15.14 19.23
N GLY A 44 2.00 -16.07 19.09
CA GLY A 44 1.30 -16.69 20.23
C GLY A 44 0.12 -15.88 20.76
N LEU A 45 -0.42 -14.94 19.97
CA LEU A 45 -1.67 -14.25 20.30
C LEU A 45 -2.79 -15.27 20.60
N GLY A 46 -3.46 -15.09 21.74
CA GLY A 46 -4.60 -15.91 22.14
C GLY A 46 -5.76 -15.82 21.14
N SER A 47 -6.35 -16.98 20.82
CA SER A 47 -7.47 -17.11 19.89
C SER A 47 -8.79 -16.55 20.43
N GLY A 48 -9.68 -16.14 19.55
CA GLY A 48 -11.06 -15.77 19.87
C GLY A 48 -11.79 -15.20 18.65
N TRP A 49 -13.12 -15.37 18.58
CA TRP A 49 -13.88 -14.78 17.48
C TRP A 49 -13.95 -13.26 17.64
N LEU A 50 -14.56 -12.74 18.71
CA LEU A 50 -14.64 -11.30 18.95
C LEU A 50 -13.66 -10.81 20.03
N ASP A 51 -13.02 -11.73 20.74
CA ASP A 51 -12.17 -11.50 21.92
C ASP A 51 -10.74 -12.04 21.76
N ALA A 52 -10.30 -12.28 20.53
CA ALA A 52 -8.89 -12.62 20.26
C ALA A 52 -7.96 -11.55 20.82
N GLN A 53 -6.80 -11.99 21.32
CA GLN A 53 -5.71 -11.07 21.63
C GLN A 53 -5.23 -10.39 20.36
N SER A 54 -4.69 -9.18 20.49
CA SER A 54 -4.17 -8.41 19.36
C SER A 54 -2.82 -7.81 19.68
N ALA A 55 -2.05 -7.55 18.63
CA ALA A 55 -0.82 -6.78 18.69
C ALA A 55 -0.90 -5.65 17.65
N ILE A 56 -0.38 -4.49 18.02
CA ILE A 56 -0.43 -3.29 17.19
C ILE A 56 0.87 -2.51 17.32
N SER A 57 1.43 -2.08 16.19
CA SER A 57 2.63 -1.24 16.15
C SER A 57 2.38 -0.06 15.22
N ASP A 58 2.72 1.14 15.69
CA ASP A 58 2.61 2.43 14.95
C ASP A 58 1.23 2.75 14.38
N LEU A 59 0.21 2.05 14.89
CA LEU A 59 -1.21 2.27 14.61
C LEU A 59 -2.00 2.40 15.93
N GLU A 60 -3.23 2.85 15.79
CA GLU A 60 -4.25 2.87 16.84
C GLU A 60 -5.53 2.25 16.31
N LEU A 61 -6.11 1.28 17.01
CA LEU A 61 -7.47 0.83 16.72
C LEU A 61 -8.45 1.89 17.26
N LEU A 62 -9.07 2.65 16.37
CA LEU A 62 -10.00 3.73 16.71
C LEU A 62 -11.42 3.19 16.96
N ALA A 63 -11.85 2.23 16.16
CA ALA A 63 -13.17 1.61 16.29
C ALA A 63 -13.22 0.20 15.72
N HIS A 64 -14.10 -0.62 16.30
CA HIS A 64 -14.55 -1.89 15.74
C HIS A 64 -16.08 -1.89 15.66
N ARG A 65 -16.64 -2.50 14.62
CA ARG A 65 -18.06 -2.84 14.49
C ARG A 65 -18.20 -4.29 14.08
N ASP A 66 -18.93 -5.05 14.88
CA ASP A 66 -19.34 -6.40 14.54
C ASP A 66 -20.18 -6.38 13.25
N LYS A 67 -20.15 -7.47 12.48
CA LYS A 67 -21.05 -7.65 11.34
C LYS A 67 -22.51 -7.49 11.78
N PRO A 68 -23.33 -6.73 11.04
CA PRO A 68 -24.72 -6.50 11.41
C PRO A 68 -25.56 -7.78 11.34
N ALA A 69 -26.67 -7.78 12.07
CA ALA A 69 -27.60 -8.90 12.06
C ALA A 69 -28.09 -9.21 10.63
N GLY A 70 -28.12 -10.49 10.26
CA GLY A 70 -28.46 -10.93 8.91
C GLY A 70 -27.28 -10.95 7.92
N PHE A 71 -26.10 -10.48 8.33
CA PHE A 71 -24.85 -10.53 7.57
C PHE A 71 -23.78 -11.39 8.24
N VAL A 72 -24.20 -12.25 9.16
CA VAL A 72 -23.35 -13.16 9.91
C VAL A 72 -24.13 -14.40 10.30
N ASN A 73 -23.46 -15.55 10.32
CA ASN A 73 -23.95 -16.75 10.99
C ASN A 73 -23.27 -16.85 12.37
N PRO A 74 -23.95 -16.52 13.49
CA PRO A 74 -23.32 -16.52 14.81
C PRO A 74 -22.84 -17.90 15.29
N ALA A 75 -23.33 -18.99 14.68
CA ALA A 75 -22.89 -20.34 15.00
C ALA A 75 -21.66 -20.77 14.17
N ASN A 76 -21.35 -20.05 13.09
CA ASN A 76 -20.20 -20.32 12.23
C ASN A 76 -19.68 -18.98 11.65
N PRO A 77 -18.73 -18.33 12.32
CA PRO A 77 -18.25 -17.01 11.89
C PRO A 77 -17.54 -17.03 10.51
N GLY A 78 -17.03 -18.20 10.09
CA GLY A 78 -16.44 -18.42 8.76
C GLY A 78 -17.42 -18.94 7.70
N ASP A 79 -18.73 -18.74 7.87
CA ASP A 79 -19.74 -19.13 6.89
C ASP A 79 -19.60 -18.32 5.58
N PHE A 80 -19.27 -19.02 4.49
CA PHE A 80 -19.14 -18.45 3.14
C PHE A 80 -20.40 -17.74 2.65
N GLY A 81 -21.59 -18.04 3.18
CA GLY A 81 -22.81 -17.32 2.85
C GLY A 81 -22.77 -15.84 3.25
N PHE A 82 -21.89 -15.47 4.19
CA PHE A 82 -21.86 -14.19 4.91
C PHE A 82 -20.46 -13.57 5.04
N VAL A 83 -19.53 -13.93 4.15
CA VAL A 83 -18.19 -13.33 4.09
C VAL A 83 -18.32 -11.84 3.81
N ALA A 84 -17.73 -11.00 4.67
CA ALA A 84 -17.53 -9.59 4.37
C ALA A 84 -16.40 -9.46 3.34
N SER A 85 -16.68 -8.70 2.28
CA SER A 85 -15.80 -8.53 1.13
C SER A 85 -15.38 -7.07 1.01
N ASP A 86 -15.08 -6.60 -0.21
CA ASP A 86 -14.32 -5.36 -0.37
C ASP A 86 -15.08 -4.07 0.03
N LEU A 87 -14.33 -2.97 0.11
CA LEU A 87 -14.81 -1.64 0.52
C LEU A 87 -14.77 -0.65 -0.64
N ALA A 88 -15.73 0.27 -0.62
CA ALA A 88 -15.71 1.51 -1.39
C ALA A 88 -16.11 2.70 -0.51
N PHE A 89 -15.74 3.91 -0.90
CA PHE A 89 -16.04 5.13 -0.14
C PHE A 89 -16.56 6.23 -1.05
N GLY A 90 -17.51 7.01 -0.54
CA GLY A 90 -18.03 8.21 -1.19
C GLY A 90 -18.45 9.24 -0.15
N GLY A 91 -17.81 10.41 -0.17
CA GLY A 91 -18.00 11.42 0.88
C GLY A 91 -17.72 10.85 2.27
N ASP A 92 -18.68 10.97 3.18
CA ASP A 92 -18.59 10.47 4.55
C ASP A 92 -19.10 9.02 4.73
N HIS A 93 -19.26 8.26 3.65
CA HIS A 93 -19.79 6.89 3.72
C HIS A 93 -18.76 5.85 3.27
N ALA A 94 -18.72 4.74 4.01
CA ALA A 94 -18.07 3.50 3.61
C ALA A 94 -19.12 2.45 3.25
N PHE A 95 -18.96 1.83 2.09
CA PHE A 95 -19.80 0.74 1.59
C PHE A 95 -19.00 -0.55 1.74
N GLN A 96 -19.51 -1.48 2.55
CA GLN A 96 -18.88 -2.78 2.79
C GLN A 96 -19.66 -3.88 2.09
N GLY A 97 -19.01 -4.52 1.13
CA GLY A 97 -19.50 -5.71 0.45
C GLY A 97 -19.70 -6.89 1.39
N ASN A 98 -20.62 -7.76 1.04
CA ASN A 98 -20.81 -9.05 1.68
C ASN A 98 -21.40 -10.05 0.68
N TYR A 99 -21.12 -11.33 0.86
CA TYR A 99 -21.69 -12.38 -0.01
C TYR A 99 -23.23 -12.42 0.05
N ASN A 100 -23.83 -11.83 1.09
CA ASN A 100 -25.28 -11.68 1.28
C ASN A 100 -25.85 -10.31 0.89
N GLY A 101 -25.06 -9.35 0.40
CA GLY A 101 -25.51 -7.98 0.12
C GLY A 101 -24.44 -6.93 0.38
N PHE A 102 -24.80 -5.78 0.93
CA PHE A 102 -23.82 -4.79 1.41
C PHE A 102 -24.36 -3.99 2.59
N ASN A 103 -23.44 -3.36 3.32
CA ASN A 103 -23.72 -2.46 4.44
C ASN A 103 -23.17 -1.08 4.15
N VAL A 104 -23.84 -0.04 4.64
CA VAL A 104 -23.39 1.34 4.54
C VAL A 104 -23.11 1.88 5.93
N TYR A 105 -21.91 2.42 6.14
CA TYR A 105 -21.50 3.06 7.38
C TYR A 105 -21.24 4.54 7.14
N ASP A 106 -21.71 5.39 8.06
CA ASP A 106 -21.24 6.78 8.19
C ASP A 106 -19.88 6.73 8.93
N VAL A 107 -18.86 7.30 8.29
CA VAL A 107 -17.48 7.39 8.75
C VAL A 107 -17.02 8.85 8.96
N SER A 108 -17.94 9.81 8.99
CA SER A 108 -17.65 11.23 9.33
C SER A 108 -16.97 11.39 10.70
N GLN A 109 -17.21 10.44 11.61
CA GLN A 109 -16.50 10.29 12.87
C GLN A 109 -15.76 8.94 12.89
N PRO A 110 -14.48 8.89 12.49
CA PRO A 110 -13.76 7.62 12.35
C PRO A 110 -13.61 6.81 13.66
N ALA A 111 -13.60 7.48 14.81
CA ALA A 111 -13.59 6.82 16.12
C ALA A 111 -14.97 6.26 16.53
N ASN A 112 -16.03 6.56 15.78
CA ASN A 112 -17.38 6.10 16.06
C ASN A 112 -18.19 5.91 14.76
N PRO A 113 -17.77 5.02 13.83
CA PRO A 113 -18.54 4.75 12.63
C PRO A 113 -19.93 4.21 12.99
N THR A 114 -20.96 4.57 12.23
CA THR A 114 -22.33 4.13 12.52
C THR A 114 -22.97 3.46 11.31
N LEU A 115 -23.66 2.35 11.54
CA LEU A 115 -24.39 1.66 10.47
C LEU A 115 -25.60 2.52 10.05
N VAL A 116 -25.68 2.85 8.77
CA VAL A 116 -26.76 3.63 8.16
C VAL A 116 -27.84 2.71 7.60
N SER A 117 -27.44 1.73 6.80
CA SER A 117 -28.35 0.79 6.16
C SER A 117 -27.67 -0.54 5.83
N SER A 118 -28.49 -1.58 5.66
CA SER A 118 -28.06 -2.92 5.26
C SER A 118 -28.98 -3.41 4.14
N VAL A 119 -28.41 -3.75 2.99
CA VAL A 119 -29.16 -4.18 1.81
C VAL A 119 -28.93 -5.67 1.60
N VAL A 120 -29.93 -6.49 1.90
CA VAL A 120 -29.87 -7.94 1.66
C VAL A 120 -30.09 -8.20 0.18
N CYS A 121 -29.05 -8.68 -0.49
CA CYS A 121 -29.09 -8.98 -1.91
C CYS A 121 -28.09 -10.11 -2.22
N PRO A 122 -28.45 -11.36 -1.94
CA PRO A 122 -27.53 -12.49 -2.02
C PRO A 122 -26.98 -12.68 -3.43
N GLY A 123 -25.70 -13.05 -3.52
CA GLY A 123 -25.02 -13.21 -4.80
C GLY A 123 -23.60 -13.78 -4.76
N GLY A 124 -22.98 -13.88 -3.58
CA GLY A 124 -21.56 -14.24 -3.46
C GLY A 124 -20.62 -13.14 -3.94
N GLN A 125 -19.36 -13.19 -3.51
CA GLN A 125 -18.34 -12.15 -3.68
C GLN A 125 -18.77 -10.80 -3.12
N GLY A 126 -19.63 -10.07 -3.84
CA GLY A 126 -20.27 -8.86 -3.31
C GLY A 126 -19.32 -7.67 -3.19
N ASP A 127 -18.18 -7.69 -3.87
CA ASP A 127 -17.28 -6.53 -3.97
C ASP A 127 -18.03 -5.33 -4.53
N VAL A 128 -17.75 -4.15 -3.96
CA VAL A 128 -18.45 -2.91 -4.25
C VAL A 128 -17.52 -1.83 -4.79
N SER A 129 -18.05 -0.98 -5.67
CA SER A 129 -17.47 0.30 -6.06
C SER A 129 -18.55 1.38 -6.11
N VAL A 130 -18.16 2.64 -6.05
CA VAL A 130 -19.04 3.81 -6.14
C VAL A 130 -18.59 4.71 -7.30
N HIS A 131 -19.51 5.39 -7.96
CA HIS A 131 -19.24 6.51 -8.87
C HIS A 131 -20.35 7.56 -8.72
N GLY A 132 -20.07 8.65 -8.02
CA GLY A 132 -21.09 9.64 -7.67
C GLY A 132 -22.21 9.00 -6.84
N ASN A 133 -23.44 9.00 -7.36
CA ASN A 133 -24.60 8.39 -6.70
C ASN A 133 -24.85 6.93 -7.11
N LEU A 134 -23.93 6.30 -7.85
CA LEU A 134 -24.09 4.91 -8.29
C LEU A 134 -23.19 4.00 -7.48
N LEU A 135 -23.73 2.89 -6.97
CA LEU A 135 -22.98 1.79 -6.39
C LEU A 135 -23.04 0.57 -7.31
N PHE A 136 -21.91 -0.05 -7.52
CA PHE A 136 -21.71 -1.23 -8.34
C PHE A 136 -21.43 -2.41 -7.42
N MET A 137 -22.03 -3.56 -7.68
CA MET A 137 -21.82 -4.76 -6.85
C MET A 137 -21.62 -5.99 -7.72
N SER A 138 -20.54 -6.72 -7.45
CA SER A 138 -20.24 -8.02 -8.07
C SER A 138 -21.22 -9.11 -7.62
N VAL A 139 -21.63 -9.96 -8.57
CA VAL A 139 -22.41 -11.18 -8.30
C VAL A 139 -21.80 -12.35 -9.06
N GLU A 140 -21.23 -13.28 -8.31
CA GLU A 140 -20.56 -14.46 -8.86
C GLU A 140 -21.44 -15.70 -8.83
N GLU A 141 -22.15 -15.95 -7.74
CA GLU A 141 -22.78 -17.23 -7.45
C GLU A 141 -24.15 -17.39 -8.12
N THR A 142 -24.48 -18.64 -8.44
CA THR A 142 -25.76 -19.00 -9.10
C THR A 142 -27.00 -18.78 -8.24
N ARG A 143 -26.85 -18.55 -6.92
CA ARG A 143 -27.97 -18.18 -6.04
C ARG A 143 -28.44 -16.74 -6.25
N GLY A 144 -27.63 -15.90 -6.91
CA GLY A 144 -27.98 -14.52 -7.22
C GLY A 144 -29.31 -14.43 -7.98
N ARG A 145 -30.15 -13.47 -7.59
CA ARG A 145 -31.43 -13.19 -8.24
C ARG A 145 -31.55 -11.73 -8.65
N LEU A 146 -32.20 -11.48 -9.79
CA LEU A 146 -32.44 -10.12 -10.30
C LEU A 146 -33.19 -9.23 -9.31
N ASP A 147 -34.09 -9.81 -8.52
CA ASP A 147 -34.94 -9.11 -7.54
C ASP A 147 -34.38 -9.13 -6.10
N CYS A 148 -33.12 -9.54 -5.90
CA CYS A 148 -32.48 -9.68 -4.58
C CYS A 148 -33.17 -10.64 -3.60
N GLY A 149 -34.12 -11.46 -4.05
CA GLY A 149 -34.86 -12.35 -3.15
C GLY A 149 -33.99 -13.45 -2.51
N THR A 150 -34.37 -13.89 -1.31
CA THR A 150 -33.64 -14.92 -0.54
C THR A 150 -34.22 -16.33 -0.68
N ASP A 151 -35.43 -16.48 -1.22
CA ASP A 151 -36.03 -17.80 -1.48
C ASP A 151 -35.30 -18.48 -2.67
N PRO A 152 -34.61 -19.61 -2.46
CA PRO A 152 -33.90 -20.29 -3.53
C PRO A 152 -34.84 -20.89 -4.58
N ALA A 153 -36.14 -21.09 -4.29
CA ALA A 153 -37.09 -21.69 -5.21
C ALA A 153 -37.78 -20.68 -6.16
N ALA A 154 -37.55 -19.39 -5.98
CA ALA A 154 -38.24 -18.32 -6.71
C ALA A 154 -37.29 -17.38 -7.47
N GLY A 155 -37.86 -16.56 -8.34
CA GLY A 155 -37.20 -15.46 -9.05
C GLY A 155 -36.29 -15.85 -10.21
N THR A 156 -35.80 -14.84 -10.93
CA THR A 156 -34.91 -15.00 -12.08
C THR A 156 -33.45 -14.94 -11.64
N ARG A 157 -32.64 -15.92 -12.07
CA ARG A 157 -31.20 -15.98 -11.74
C ARG A 157 -30.41 -14.84 -12.36
N PHE A 158 -29.40 -14.39 -11.63
CA PHE A 158 -28.52 -13.30 -12.01
C PHE A 158 -27.08 -13.58 -11.59
N GLN A 159 -26.15 -13.33 -12.52
CA GLN A 159 -24.70 -13.30 -12.30
C GLN A 159 -24.13 -12.20 -13.21
N GLY A 160 -23.28 -11.34 -12.69
CA GLY A 160 -22.78 -10.13 -13.38
C GLY A 160 -22.66 -8.94 -12.42
N VAL A 161 -22.89 -7.73 -12.89
CA VAL A 161 -22.76 -6.49 -12.10
C VAL A 161 -24.13 -5.85 -11.86
N ARG A 162 -24.46 -5.59 -10.60
CA ARG A 162 -25.63 -4.77 -10.22
C ARG A 162 -25.22 -3.31 -10.14
N VAL A 163 -26.16 -2.42 -10.46
CA VAL A 163 -26.01 -0.98 -10.24
C VAL A 163 -27.16 -0.50 -9.37
N PHE A 164 -26.83 0.18 -8.27
CA PHE A 164 -27.76 0.79 -7.34
C PHE A 164 -27.62 2.31 -7.40
N ASP A 165 -28.72 3.03 -7.33
CA ASP A 165 -28.74 4.44 -6.95
C ASP A 165 -28.66 4.52 -5.42
N VAL A 166 -27.64 5.23 -4.93
CA VAL A 166 -27.33 5.48 -3.51
C VAL A 166 -27.36 6.97 -3.17
N SER A 167 -28.07 7.78 -3.96
CA SER A 167 -28.33 9.20 -3.62
C SER A 167 -29.04 9.37 -2.26
N ASP A 168 -29.88 8.40 -1.90
CA ASP A 168 -30.36 8.17 -0.53
C ASP A 168 -29.75 6.86 0.00
N VAL A 169 -28.65 6.98 0.75
CA VAL A 169 -27.95 5.84 1.37
C VAL A 169 -28.80 5.07 2.39
N THR A 170 -29.91 5.65 2.87
CA THR A 170 -30.83 4.94 3.79
C THR A 170 -31.79 4.00 3.05
N ASN A 171 -31.97 4.21 1.75
CA ASN A 171 -32.83 3.40 0.89
C ASN A 171 -32.23 3.21 -0.52
N PRO A 172 -31.13 2.45 -0.66
CA PRO A 172 -30.55 2.16 -1.97
C PRO A 172 -31.52 1.45 -2.92
N VAL A 173 -31.53 1.82 -4.21
CA VAL A 173 -32.45 1.27 -5.21
C VAL A 173 -31.67 0.65 -6.37
N GLN A 174 -31.91 -0.62 -6.69
CA GLN A 174 -31.29 -1.24 -7.87
C GLN A 174 -31.87 -0.61 -9.16
N VAL A 175 -31.02 0.05 -9.96
CA VAL A 175 -31.40 0.72 -11.22
C VAL A 175 -30.96 -0.04 -12.46
N ALA A 176 -29.97 -0.92 -12.35
CA ALA A 176 -29.54 -1.80 -13.44
C ALA A 176 -28.98 -3.13 -12.94
N ALA A 177 -28.96 -4.12 -13.84
CA ALA A 177 -28.38 -5.43 -13.60
C ALA A 177 -27.84 -5.99 -14.93
N VAL A 178 -26.52 -5.96 -15.12
CA VAL A 178 -25.88 -6.39 -16.36
C VAL A 178 -25.36 -7.81 -16.19
N GLN A 179 -25.90 -8.75 -16.97
CA GLN A 179 -25.51 -10.16 -16.90
C GLN A 179 -24.27 -10.46 -17.74
N THR A 180 -23.42 -11.35 -17.24
CA THR A 180 -22.22 -11.84 -17.91
C THR A 180 -22.19 -13.37 -17.93
N CYS A 181 -21.40 -13.94 -18.85
CA CYS A 181 -21.34 -15.39 -19.04
C CYS A 181 -20.66 -16.15 -17.90
N ARG A 182 -19.83 -15.47 -17.12
CA ARG A 182 -19.06 -16.03 -15.99
C ARG A 182 -19.29 -15.28 -14.68
N GLY A 183 -20.38 -14.51 -14.60
CA GLY A 183 -20.64 -13.65 -13.45
C GLY A 183 -19.60 -12.54 -13.28
N SER A 184 -19.60 -11.93 -12.09
CA SER A 184 -18.60 -10.96 -11.67
C SER A 184 -18.03 -11.45 -10.35
N HIS A 185 -16.77 -11.85 -10.35
CA HIS A 185 -16.03 -12.14 -9.13
C HIS A 185 -15.62 -10.82 -8.49
N THR A 186 -14.78 -10.07 -9.19
CA THR A 186 -14.52 -8.65 -8.93
C THR A 186 -14.93 -7.80 -10.13
N HIS A 187 -14.96 -6.49 -9.93
CA HIS A 187 -15.12 -5.53 -11.00
C HIS A 187 -14.28 -4.30 -10.71
N THR A 188 -13.88 -3.60 -11.77
CA THR A 188 -13.06 -2.39 -11.66
C THR A 188 -13.73 -1.26 -12.42
N LEU A 189 -13.94 -0.12 -11.76
CA LEU A 189 -14.36 1.09 -12.44
C LEU A 189 -13.18 1.72 -13.20
N VAL A 190 -13.44 2.11 -14.44
CA VAL A 190 -12.49 2.78 -15.32
C VAL A 190 -13.14 4.05 -15.83
N THR A 191 -12.63 5.19 -15.38
CA THR A 191 -13.05 6.50 -15.87
C THR A 191 -12.26 6.86 -17.11
N ASP A 192 -12.88 7.63 -18.00
CA ASP A 192 -12.23 8.22 -19.15
C ASP A 192 -12.06 9.73 -18.91
N PRO A 193 -10.83 10.27 -18.89
CA PRO A 193 -10.61 11.72 -18.79
C PRO A 193 -11.35 12.53 -19.86
N ASP A 194 -11.63 11.92 -21.02
CA ASP A 194 -12.27 12.55 -22.17
C ASP A 194 -13.79 12.21 -22.29
N ASP A 195 -14.33 11.30 -21.46
CA ASP A 195 -15.75 10.89 -21.46
C ASP A 195 -16.31 10.82 -20.03
N SER A 196 -16.58 11.96 -19.42
CA SER A 196 -17.20 12.04 -18.09
C SER A 196 -18.69 11.70 -18.05
N ALA A 197 -19.34 11.54 -19.22
CA ALA A 197 -20.74 11.16 -19.29
C ALA A 197 -20.94 9.66 -19.04
N ASN A 198 -19.86 8.88 -19.06
CA ASN A 198 -19.88 7.44 -18.90
C ASN A 198 -18.81 6.98 -17.92
N VAL A 199 -19.08 5.86 -17.26
CA VAL A 199 -18.07 5.08 -16.55
C VAL A 199 -18.03 3.68 -17.16
N TYR A 200 -16.83 3.13 -17.31
CA TYR A 200 -16.63 1.78 -17.80
C TYR A 200 -16.39 0.84 -16.62
N VAL A 201 -16.76 -0.42 -16.77
CA VAL A 201 -16.54 -1.45 -15.76
C VAL A 201 -15.84 -2.64 -16.42
N TYR A 202 -14.65 -2.97 -15.94
CA TYR A 202 -13.98 -4.21 -16.31
C TYR A 202 -14.44 -5.31 -15.37
N VAL A 203 -15.04 -6.35 -15.93
CA VAL A 203 -15.60 -7.46 -15.17
C VAL A 203 -14.67 -8.65 -15.20
N SER A 204 -14.23 -9.06 -14.02
CA SER A 204 -13.45 -10.27 -13.81
C SER A 204 -14.38 -11.43 -13.49
N GLY A 205 -14.77 -12.20 -14.50
CA GLY A 205 -15.63 -13.37 -14.33
C GLY A 205 -14.82 -14.66 -14.17
N THR A 206 -14.77 -15.22 -12.95
CA THR A 206 -14.02 -16.47 -12.67
C THR A 206 -14.95 -17.68 -12.57
N ALA A 207 -16.26 -17.49 -12.40
CA ALA A 207 -17.21 -18.60 -12.32
C ALA A 207 -17.25 -19.46 -13.60
N GLY A 208 -17.82 -20.65 -13.49
CA GLY A 208 -18.05 -21.53 -14.64
C GLY A 208 -18.91 -20.85 -15.71
N VAL A 209 -18.62 -21.14 -16.99
CA VAL A 209 -19.39 -20.60 -18.12
C VAL A 209 -20.84 -21.09 -18.04
N ARG A 210 -21.77 -20.14 -18.00
CA ARG A 210 -23.20 -20.41 -17.92
C ARG A 210 -23.71 -21.17 -19.16
N PRO A 211 -24.66 -22.11 -19.01
CA PRO A 211 -25.28 -22.76 -20.15
C PRO A 211 -26.10 -21.76 -20.96
N ALA A 212 -26.17 -21.96 -22.28
CA ALA A 212 -26.93 -21.11 -23.19
C ALA A 212 -28.43 -21.00 -22.82
N THR A 213 -28.97 -21.98 -22.07
CA THR A 213 -30.35 -21.98 -21.56
C THR A 213 -30.59 -20.99 -20.42
N THR A 214 -29.56 -20.63 -19.66
CA THR A 214 -29.67 -19.61 -18.60
C THR A 214 -29.18 -18.25 -19.06
N MET A 215 -28.29 -18.19 -20.07
CA MET A 215 -27.87 -16.96 -20.74
C MET A 215 -27.44 -17.25 -22.17
N ALA A 216 -28.19 -16.72 -23.14
CA ALA A 216 -27.85 -16.87 -24.55
C ALA A 216 -26.50 -16.21 -24.87
N GLY A 217 -25.73 -16.80 -25.78
CA GLY A 217 -24.41 -16.29 -26.20
C GLY A 217 -23.22 -16.80 -25.40
N CYS A 218 -23.44 -17.57 -24.33
CA CYS A 218 -22.35 -18.16 -23.55
C CYS A 218 -21.86 -19.49 -24.14
N ASN A 219 -20.60 -19.50 -24.58
CA ASN A 219 -19.95 -20.66 -25.19
C ASN A 219 -18.88 -21.24 -24.27
N ASN A 220 -19.09 -22.47 -23.78
CA ASN A 220 -18.11 -23.22 -22.97
C ASN A 220 -17.29 -24.19 -23.84
N THR A 221 -16.82 -23.71 -24.99
CA THR A 221 -15.97 -24.51 -25.89
C THR A 221 -14.51 -24.47 -25.43
N PRO A 222 -13.67 -25.43 -25.86
CA PRO A 222 -12.21 -25.31 -25.74
C PRO A 222 -11.69 -24.02 -26.39
N ALA A 223 -10.43 -23.65 -26.10
CA ALA A 223 -9.81 -22.43 -26.63
C ALA A 223 -9.84 -22.31 -28.17
N ALA A 224 -9.65 -23.43 -28.88
CA ALA A 224 -9.75 -23.50 -30.35
C ALA A 224 -11.20 -23.48 -30.89
N GLY A 225 -12.20 -23.40 -30.01
CA GLY A 225 -13.61 -23.34 -30.37
C GLY A 225 -14.07 -21.93 -30.78
N THR A 226 -15.34 -21.82 -31.17
CA THR A 226 -15.93 -20.54 -31.59
C THR A 226 -16.23 -19.66 -30.37
N ASP A 227 -15.59 -18.49 -30.31
CA ASP A 227 -15.80 -17.44 -29.31
C ASP A 227 -16.02 -17.97 -27.89
N PRO A 228 -15.03 -18.66 -27.29
CA PRO A 228 -15.15 -19.17 -25.93
C PRO A 228 -15.32 -18.02 -24.93
N ALA A 229 -16.18 -18.19 -23.93
CA ALA A 229 -16.41 -17.19 -22.89
C ALA A 229 -15.28 -17.12 -21.83
N ARG A 230 -14.36 -18.10 -21.83
CA ARG A 230 -13.08 -18.03 -21.12
C ARG A 230 -12.07 -17.21 -21.92
N TRP A 231 -10.98 -16.79 -21.28
CA TRP A 231 -9.90 -16.01 -21.90
C TRP A 231 -10.40 -14.70 -22.53
N ARG A 232 -11.27 -13.99 -21.81
CA ARG A 232 -11.69 -12.61 -22.08
C ARG A 232 -12.17 -11.95 -20.80
N ILE A 233 -12.18 -10.63 -20.78
CA ILE A 233 -12.95 -9.86 -19.79
C ILE A 233 -14.21 -9.32 -20.46
N ASP A 234 -15.21 -8.93 -19.69
CA ASP A 234 -16.37 -8.20 -20.20
C ASP A 234 -16.20 -6.71 -19.83
N VAL A 235 -16.44 -5.81 -20.79
CA VAL A 235 -16.41 -4.37 -20.55
C VAL A 235 -17.84 -3.85 -20.62
N ILE A 236 -18.32 -3.28 -19.52
CA ILE A 236 -19.63 -2.64 -19.43
C ILE A 236 -19.43 -1.13 -19.59
N LYS A 237 -20.27 -0.49 -20.40
CA LYS A 237 -20.41 0.96 -20.42
C LYS A 237 -21.67 1.36 -19.66
N VAL A 238 -21.53 2.31 -18.73
CA VAL A 238 -22.64 2.82 -17.92
C VAL A 238 -22.80 4.32 -18.15
N PRO A 239 -23.86 4.75 -18.85
CA PRO A 239 -24.21 6.16 -18.95
C PRO A 239 -24.61 6.69 -17.58
N VAL A 240 -23.87 7.66 -17.03
CA VAL A 240 -24.06 8.13 -15.64
C VAL A 240 -25.46 8.73 -15.44
N ALA A 241 -26.00 9.40 -16.45
CA ALA A 241 -27.32 10.01 -16.41
C ALA A 241 -28.48 9.03 -16.71
N ALA A 242 -28.19 7.82 -17.17
CA ALA A 242 -29.17 6.80 -17.55
C ALA A 242 -28.61 5.40 -17.27
N PRO A 243 -28.32 5.06 -16.00
CA PRO A 243 -27.63 3.83 -15.63
C PRO A 243 -28.41 2.57 -16.02
N GLU A 244 -29.73 2.65 -16.19
CA GLU A 244 -30.57 1.56 -16.67
C GLU A 244 -30.22 1.10 -18.10
N GLN A 245 -29.46 1.90 -18.86
CA GLN A 245 -28.95 1.58 -20.18
C GLN A 245 -27.57 0.91 -20.16
N ALA A 246 -27.04 0.59 -18.97
CA ALA A 246 -25.78 -0.12 -18.82
C ALA A 246 -25.78 -1.44 -19.62
N ALA A 247 -24.73 -1.65 -20.40
CA ALA A 247 -24.60 -2.84 -21.24
C ALA A 247 -23.14 -3.23 -21.45
N VAL A 248 -22.90 -4.52 -21.71
CA VAL A 248 -21.62 -5.01 -22.20
C VAL A 248 -21.40 -4.41 -23.60
N VAL A 249 -20.32 -3.65 -23.76
CA VAL A 249 -19.93 -3.02 -25.04
C VAL A 249 -18.78 -3.73 -25.73
N ASN A 250 -18.00 -4.54 -25.00
CA ASN A 250 -16.90 -5.29 -25.56
C ASN A 250 -16.55 -6.52 -24.73
N ASN A 251 -15.85 -7.48 -25.34
CA ASN A 251 -15.28 -8.65 -24.67
C ASN A 251 -13.77 -8.82 -25.02
N PRO A 252 -12.88 -7.93 -24.53
CA PRO A 252 -11.46 -7.91 -24.90
C PRO A 252 -10.72 -9.24 -24.62
N ARG A 253 -9.89 -9.64 -25.59
CA ARG A 253 -9.06 -10.87 -25.55
C ARG A 253 -7.67 -10.59 -24.95
N LEU A 254 -7.63 -10.13 -23.70
CA LEU A 254 -6.38 -9.77 -23.01
C LEU A 254 -5.38 -10.93 -22.86
N PHE A 255 -5.85 -12.17 -22.93
CA PHE A 255 -5.05 -13.38 -22.73
C PHE A 255 -4.50 -13.96 -24.04
N ALA A 256 -4.90 -13.41 -25.19
CA ALA A 256 -4.51 -13.96 -26.46
C ALA A 256 -3.01 -13.83 -26.72
N ASP A 257 -2.46 -14.76 -27.48
CA ASP A 257 -1.11 -14.66 -28.02
C ASP A 257 -1.15 -13.68 -29.21
N PRO A 258 -0.42 -12.55 -29.16
CA PRO A 258 -0.46 -11.55 -30.22
C PRO A 258 0.15 -12.03 -31.54
N GLN A 259 0.97 -13.09 -31.54
CA GLN A 259 1.58 -13.65 -32.74
C GLN A 259 0.69 -14.69 -33.41
N THR A 260 0.08 -15.57 -32.63
CA THR A 260 -0.71 -16.71 -33.15
C THR A 260 -2.21 -16.45 -33.19
N GLY A 261 -2.70 -15.50 -32.38
CA GLY A 261 -4.12 -15.25 -32.17
C GLY A 261 -4.83 -16.31 -31.32
N ALA A 262 -4.10 -17.28 -30.76
CA ALA A 262 -4.66 -18.24 -29.80
C ALA A 262 -5.19 -17.48 -28.58
N VAL A 263 -6.43 -17.71 -28.18
CA VAL A 263 -7.07 -16.94 -27.09
C VAL A 263 -6.46 -17.27 -25.72
N ASP A 264 -5.92 -18.47 -25.57
CA ASP A 264 -5.19 -19.00 -24.43
C ASP A 264 -3.67 -18.80 -24.63
N GLY A 265 -3.23 -17.56 -24.84
CA GLY A 265 -1.82 -17.26 -25.09
C GLY A 265 -0.94 -17.15 -23.85
N LEU A 266 -1.53 -17.14 -22.65
CA LEU A 266 -0.84 -17.02 -21.37
C LEU A 266 -0.64 -18.40 -20.71
N GLN A 267 -0.24 -18.45 -19.44
CA GLN A 267 0.12 -19.70 -18.78
C GLN A 267 -1.07 -20.66 -18.64
N ASN A 268 -1.12 -21.72 -19.44
CA ASN A 268 -2.26 -22.69 -19.41
C ASN A 268 -1.97 -24.00 -18.68
N THR A 269 -0.75 -24.16 -18.15
CA THR A 269 -0.35 -25.33 -17.37
C THR A 269 0.57 -24.90 -16.24
N PRO A 270 0.56 -25.60 -15.10
CA PRO A 270 1.53 -25.36 -14.04
C PRO A 270 2.98 -25.44 -14.55
N PRO A 271 3.90 -24.57 -14.10
CA PRO A 271 5.32 -24.61 -14.51
C PRO A 271 6.02 -25.92 -14.14
N THR A 272 5.58 -26.55 -13.05
CA THR A 272 6.11 -27.80 -12.49
C THR A 272 4.96 -28.63 -11.92
N THR A 273 5.19 -29.93 -11.66
CA THR A 273 4.17 -30.83 -11.08
C THR A 273 3.70 -30.39 -9.69
N THR A 274 4.60 -29.85 -8.87
CA THR A 274 4.33 -29.35 -7.52
C THR A 274 4.85 -27.94 -7.38
N HIS A 275 4.24 -27.15 -6.50
CA HIS A 275 4.73 -25.84 -6.08
C HIS A 275 6.16 -25.98 -5.50
N PRO A 276 7.03 -24.95 -5.56
CA PRO A 276 8.39 -24.99 -4.99
C PRO A 276 8.47 -25.39 -3.50
N SER A 277 7.39 -25.22 -2.75
CA SER A 277 7.25 -25.72 -1.37
C SER A 277 7.14 -27.25 -1.24
N GLY A 278 7.03 -27.97 -2.36
CA GLY A 278 6.78 -29.41 -2.41
C GLY A 278 5.31 -29.81 -2.25
N SER A 279 4.41 -28.86 -1.96
CA SER A 279 2.96 -29.13 -1.95
C SER A 279 2.37 -29.10 -3.36
N PRO A 280 1.17 -29.66 -3.57
CA PRO A 280 0.38 -29.36 -4.76
C PRO A 280 0.19 -27.85 -4.91
N TRP A 281 0.03 -27.40 -6.16
CA TRP A 281 -0.44 -26.06 -6.46
C TRP A 281 -1.86 -25.87 -5.89
N GLY A 282 -2.12 -24.70 -5.34
CA GLY A 282 -3.44 -24.36 -4.81
C GLY A 282 -3.52 -22.86 -4.55
N PRO A 283 -4.27 -22.10 -5.37
CA PRO A 283 -4.83 -22.48 -6.67
C PRO A 283 -3.78 -22.92 -7.69
N SER A 284 -4.23 -23.52 -8.80
CA SER A 284 -3.34 -23.85 -9.93
C SER A 284 -3.05 -22.58 -10.73
N PRO A 285 -1.80 -22.27 -11.09
CA PRO A 285 -1.46 -21.03 -11.79
C PRO A 285 -1.76 -21.19 -13.29
N VAL A 286 -3.05 -21.27 -13.61
CA VAL A 286 -3.57 -21.38 -14.98
C VAL A 286 -4.40 -20.14 -15.26
N THR A 287 -4.08 -19.47 -16.35
CA THR A 287 -4.64 -18.18 -16.73
C THR A 287 -5.81 -18.39 -17.69
N ASP A 288 -7.04 -18.29 -17.18
CA ASP A 288 -8.24 -18.23 -18.02
C ASP A 288 -9.19 -17.06 -17.71
N ALA A 289 -8.92 -16.35 -16.62
CA ALA A 289 -9.54 -15.10 -16.22
C ALA A 289 -8.50 -14.13 -15.65
N CYS A 290 -8.90 -12.87 -15.49
CA CYS A 290 -8.25 -12.01 -14.50
C CYS A 290 -9.00 -12.14 -13.18
N HIS A 291 -8.27 -12.18 -12.07
CA HIS A 291 -8.88 -12.08 -10.75
C HIS A 291 -9.19 -10.61 -10.49
N ASP A 292 -8.16 -9.77 -10.35
CA ASP A 292 -8.32 -8.32 -10.20
C ASP A 292 -7.63 -7.57 -11.34
N ILE A 293 -8.20 -6.42 -11.69
CA ILE A 293 -7.55 -5.47 -12.61
C ILE A 293 -7.51 -4.12 -11.92
N THR A 294 -6.33 -3.61 -11.62
CA THR A 294 -6.16 -2.28 -11.03
C THR A 294 -5.98 -1.24 -12.12
N ALA A 295 -6.98 -0.37 -12.31
CA ALA A 295 -6.97 0.68 -13.31
C ALA A 295 -6.39 1.99 -12.75
N TYR A 296 -5.55 2.65 -13.54
CA TYR A 296 -5.01 3.97 -13.24
C TYR A 296 -5.23 4.93 -14.43
N PRO A 297 -6.46 5.45 -14.59
CA PRO A 297 -6.85 6.23 -15.77
C PRO A 297 -5.99 7.47 -16.03
N ALA A 298 -5.51 8.14 -14.98
CA ALA A 298 -4.71 9.36 -15.09
C ALA A 298 -3.38 9.18 -15.87
N ILE A 299 -2.93 7.94 -16.06
CA ILE A 299 -1.74 7.60 -16.85
C ILE A 299 -2.04 6.60 -17.98
N GLY A 300 -3.32 6.27 -18.23
CA GLY A 300 -3.74 5.36 -19.30
C GLY A 300 -3.27 3.91 -19.12
N LEU A 301 -3.01 3.47 -17.88
CA LEU A 301 -2.47 2.14 -17.56
C LEU A 301 -3.37 1.39 -16.59
N ALA A 302 -3.43 0.07 -16.73
CA ALA A 302 -3.91 -0.85 -15.70
C ALA A 302 -2.93 -2.01 -15.51
N ALA A 303 -2.99 -2.64 -14.34
CA ALA A 303 -2.27 -3.87 -14.02
C ALA A 303 -3.28 -4.98 -13.70
N GLY A 304 -3.24 -6.08 -14.45
CA GLY A 304 -4.11 -7.24 -14.24
C GLY A 304 -3.37 -8.35 -13.51
N ALA A 305 -3.93 -8.82 -12.41
CA ALA A 305 -3.50 -10.03 -11.73
C ALA A 305 -4.43 -11.17 -12.17
N CYS A 306 -3.91 -12.06 -13.00
CA CYS A 306 -4.71 -12.94 -13.84
C CYS A 306 -4.36 -14.39 -13.64
N GLU A 307 -4.57 -14.87 -12.41
CA GLU A 307 -4.44 -16.26 -11.99
C GLU A 307 -3.02 -16.82 -12.15
N GLY A 308 -2.57 -17.14 -13.35
CA GLY A 308 -1.21 -17.60 -13.64
C GLY A 308 -0.23 -16.49 -14.05
N ASN A 309 -0.71 -15.27 -14.36
CA ASN A 309 0.12 -14.19 -14.89
C ASN A 309 -0.19 -12.82 -14.27
N GLY A 310 0.82 -11.98 -14.17
CA GLY A 310 0.66 -10.54 -14.03
C GLY A 310 0.79 -9.87 -15.40
N ILE A 311 -0.10 -8.93 -15.73
CA ILE A 311 -0.12 -8.25 -17.03
C ILE A 311 -0.20 -6.73 -16.88
N LEU A 312 0.41 -6.00 -17.81
CA LEU A 312 0.15 -4.57 -18.01
C LEU A 312 -0.84 -4.39 -19.16
N ILE A 313 -1.73 -3.41 -19.00
CA ILE A 313 -2.85 -3.15 -19.90
C ILE A 313 -2.86 -1.65 -20.23
N ASP A 314 -2.87 -1.31 -21.52
CA ASP A 314 -3.23 0.03 -21.98
C ASP A 314 -4.74 0.23 -21.87
N ILE A 315 -5.15 1.28 -21.18
CA ILE A 315 -6.56 1.65 -20.97
C ILE A 315 -6.86 3.07 -21.48
N SER A 316 -6.05 3.58 -22.41
CA SER A 316 -6.29 4.89 -23.03
C SER A 316 -7.60 4.94 -23.83
N ASP A 317 -8.09 3.77 -24.28
CA ASP A 317 -9.46 3.55 -24.71
C ASP A 317 -10.12 2.55 -23.76
N PRO A 318 -10.88 3.01 -22.76
CA PRO A 318 -11.51 2.13 -21.78
C PRO A 318 -12.48 1.12 -22.38
N ALA A 319 -13.05 1.36 -23.57
CA ALA A 319 -13.92 0.37 -24.21
C ALA A 319 -13.10 -0.78 -24.84
N ASN A 320 -11.81 -0.56 -25.13
CA ASN A 320 -10.95 -1.46 -25.88
C ASN A 320 -9.56 -1.61 -25.23
N PRO A 321 -9.46 -2.12 -23.98
CA PRO A 321 -8.17 -2.32 -23.33
C PRO A 321 -7.29 -3.32 -24.08
N VAL A 322 -5.98 -3.10 -24.04
CA VAL A 322 -4.99 -3.91 -24.76
C VAL A 322 -3.87 -4.34 -23.82
N ARG A 323 -3.55 -5.64 -23.77
CA ARG A 323 -2.37 -6.14 -23.05
C ARG A 323 -1.10 -5.64 -23.74
N ILE A 324 -0.16 -5.08 -22.97
CA ILE A 324 1.11 -4.54 -23.49
C ILE A 324 2.35 -5.26 -22.98
N ASP A 325 2.27 -5.95 -21.84
CA ASP A 325 3.34 -6.77 -21.28
C ASP A 325 2.75 -7.83 -20.35
N GLU A 326 3.51 -8.89 -20.11
CA GLU A 326 3.13 -9.99 -19.24
C GLU A 326 4.35 -10.57 -18.51
N VAL A 327 4.10 -11.10 -17.32
CA VAL A 327 5.08 -11.87 -16.54
C VAL A 327 4.40 -13.10 -15.92
N SER A 328 5.22 -14.08 -15.58
CA SER A 328 4.87 -15.22 -14.73
C SER A 328 5.96 -15.36 -13.68
N ASP A 329 5.63 -15.94 -12.53
CA ASP A 329 6.57 -16.14 -11.43
C ASP A 329 6.54 -17.62 -11.01
N PRO A 330 7.70 -18.30 -10.90
CA PRO A 330 7.75 -19.71 -10.54
C PRO A 330 7.29 -20.01 -9.10
N ASN A 331 7.17 -18.99 -8.25
CA ASN A 331 6.68 -19.10 -6.87
C ASN A 331 5.19 -18.77 -6.74
N PHE A 332 4.59 -18.05 -7.68
CA PHE A 332 3.20 -17.63 -7.56
C PHE A 332 2.24 -18.77 -7.88
N ALA A 333 1.33 -19.04 -6.95
CA ALA A 333 0.24 -19.98 -7.16
C ALA A 333 -1.00 -19.29 -7.75
N TYR A 334 -1.27 -18.05 -7.35
CA TYR A 334 -2.43 -17.31 -7.82
C TYR A 334 -2.21 -15.79 -7.77
N TRP A 335 -1.99 -15.20 -8.95
CA TRP A 335 -1.91 -13.75 -9.12
C TRP A 335 -3.27 -13.13 -8.82
N HIS A 336 -3.37 -12.49 -7.66
CA HIS A 336 -4.66 -12.09 -7.08
C HIS A 336 -4.97 -10.60 -7.29
N SER A 337 -4.08 -9.70 -6.85
CA SER A 337 -4.28 -8.25 -6.96
C SER A 337 -3.02 -7.51 -7.38
N ALA A 338 -3.20 -6.23 -7.76
CA ALA A 338 -2.10 -5.35 -8.17
C ALA A 338 -2.26 -3.94 -7.56
N THR A 339 -1.18 -3.24 -7.27
CA THR A 339 -1.19 -1.82 -6.91
C THR A 339 -0.02 -1.10 -7.54
N ILE A 340 -0.29 -0.05 -8.31
CA ILE A 340 0.72 0.77 -9.00
C ILE A 340 1.19 1.89 -8.05
N SER A 341 2.48 2.23 -8.05
CA SER A 341 2.98 3.41 -7.30
C SER A 341 2.31 4.69 -7.81
N ASN A 342 2.23 5.73 -6.96
CA ASN A 342 1.54 6.97 -7.33
C ASN A 342 2.15 7.63 -8.58
N ASP A 343 3.46 7.47 -8.80
CA ASP A 343 4.16 8.00 -9.98
C ASP A 343 4.09 7.09 -11.22
N GLY A 344 3.43 5.92 -11.13
CA GLY A 344 3.24 4.99 -12.23
C GLY A 344 4.48 4.16 -12.61
N LYS A 345 5.53 4.15 -11.77
CA LYS A 345 6.81 3.50 -12.11
C LYS A 345 7.02 2.13 -11.48
N LYS A 346 6.13 1.69 -10.60
CA LYS A 346 6.22 0.38 -9.94
C LYS A 346 4.85 -0.26 -9.87
N VAL A 347 4.83 -1.57 -9.73
CA VAL A 347 3.61 -2.32 -9.39
C VAL A 347 3.95 -3.42 -8.39
N VAL A 348 3.09 -3.56 -7.39
CA VAL A 348 3.10 -4.65 -6.43
C VAL A 348 2.00 -5.63 -6.85
N PHE A 349 2.36 -6.88 -7.15
CA PHE A 349 1.41 -7.97 -7.37
C PHE A 349 1.36 -8.89 -6.17
N THR A 350 0.20 -9.46 -5.87
CA THR A 350 -0.01 -10.31 -4.69
C THR A 350 -0.23 -11.77 -5.09
N ASP A 351 0.36 -12.71 -4.33
CA ASP A 351 0.13 -14.15 -4.49
C ASP A 351 -0.81 -14.66 -3.40
N GLU A 352 -1.98 -15.14 -3.81
CA GLU A 352 -2.97 -15.74 -2.91
C GLU A 352 -2.76 -17.27 -2.79
N TRP A 353 -1.52 -17.66 -2.51
CA TRP A 353 -1.19 -19.07 -2.30
C TRP A 353 -2.03 -19.64 -1.16
N GLY A 354 -2.69 -20.77 -1.38
CA GLY A 354 -3.66 -21.35 -0.44
C GLY A 354 -5.12 -20.93 -0.69
N GLY A 355 -5.38 -20.03 -1.64
CA GLY A 355 -6.72 -19.67 -2.12
C GLY A 355 -7.61 -19.18 -0.99
N GLY A 356 -7.07 -18.28 -0.18
CA GLY A 356 -7.77 -17.64 0.93
C GLY A 356 -8.08 -18.51 2.15
N THR A 357 -7.90 -19.83 2.07
CA THR A 357 -8.29 -20.77 3.15
C THR A 357 -7.10 -21.49 3.77
N GLY A 358 -5.99 -21.58 3.04
CA GLY A 358 -4.77 -22.24 3.52
C GLY A 358 -3.96 -21.42 4.52
N ALA A 359 -3.31 -22.10 5.46
CA ALA A 359 -2.30 -21.51 6.34
C ALA A 359 -0.96 -21.41 5.62
N ARG A 360 -0.66 -20.26 5.00
CA ARG A 360 0.52 -20.05 4.13
C ARG A 360 1.52 -19.01 4.63
N CYS A 361 1.43 -18.64 5.89
CA CYS A 361 2.40 -17.78 6.57
C CYS A 361 3.15 -18.55 7.67
N ARG A 362 3.44 -19.84 7.48
CA ARG A 362 4.05 -20.68 8.53
C ARG A 362 5.54 -20.41 8.64
N ASP A 363 6.13 -20.77 9.77
CA ASP A 363 7.59 -20.74 10.01
C ASP A 363 8.42 -21.56 9.00
N THR A 364 7.79 -22.52 8.33
CA THR A 364 8.37 -23.37 7.28
C THR A 364 8.16 -22.83 5.87
N ASP A 365 7.33 -21.79 5.70
CA ASP A 365 7.09 -21.17 4.40
C ASP A 365 8.19 -20.15 4.10
N GLN A 366 8.85 -20.29 2.94
CA GLN A 366 9.90 -19.36 2.53
C GLN A 366 9.33 -17.94 2.27
N PRO A 367 10.14 -16.88 2.42
CA PRO A 367 9.70 -15.50 2.24
C PRO A 367 9.13 -15.17 0.85
N GLN A 368 9.46 -15.94 -0.19
CA GLN A 368 8.98 -15.74 -1.56
C GLN A 368 7.72 -16.55 -1.93
N TRP A 369 7.19 -17.39 -1.03
CA TRP A 369 5.98 -18.18 -1.29
C TRP A 369 4.74 -17.49 -0.71
N GLY A 370 3.68 -17.26 -1.49
CA GLY A 370 2.52 -16.48 -1.01
C GLY A 370 2.89 -15.03 -0.66
N ALA A 371 3.87 -14.48 -1.38
CA ALA A 371 4.43 -13.16 -1.14
C ALA A 371 3.88 -12.15 -2.16
N ASN A 372 4.02 -10.87 -1.85
CA ASN A 372 3.98 -9.84 -2.87
C ASN A 372 5.25 -9.91 -3.74
N ALA A 373 5.11 -9.69 -5.04
CA ALA A 373 6.21 -9.46 -5.97
C ALA A 373 6.18 -8.01 -6.46
N ILE A 374 7.31 -7.31 -6.34
CA ILE A 374 7.45 -5.90 -6.70
C ILE A 374 8.19 -5.82 -8.03
N PHE A 375 7.61 -5.09 -8.97
CA PHE A 375 8.18 -4.84 -10.29
C PHE A 375 8.36 -3.34 -10.52
N ASP A 376 9.49 -2.95 -11.09
CA ASP A 376 9.64 -1.65 -11.72
C ASP A 376 9.01 -1.69 -13.13
N ILE A 377 8.41 -0.58 -13.55
CA ILE A 377 7.85 -0.38 -14.88
C ILE A 377 8.83 0.48 -15.68
N VAL A 378 9.59 -0.17 -16.57
CA VAL A 378 10.61 0.46 -17.41
C VAL A 378 10.22 0.28 -18.86
N ASP A 379 10.06 1.39 -19.59
CA ASP A 379 9.60 1.39 -20.99
C ASP A 379 8.29 0.59 -21.19
N ARG A 380 7.36 0.75 -20.24
CA ARG A 380 6.09 0.02 -20.16
C ARG A 380 6.25 -1.51 -20.06
N LYS A 381 7.37 -1.97 -19.51
CA LYS A 381 7.62 -3.39 -19.23
C LYS A 381 7.89 -3.64 -17.75
N LEU A 382 7.41 -4.77 -17.27
CA LEU A 382 7.63 -5.24 -15.91
C LEU A 382 9.06 -5.77 -15.75
N LYS A 383 9.74 -5.28 -14.71
CA LYS A 383 11.08 -5.70 -14.29
C LYS A 383 11.04 -6.09 -12.83
N PHE A 384 11.17 -7.38 -12.56
CA PHE A 384 11.17 -7.90 -11.20
C PHE A 384 12.28 -7.23 -10.37
N ALA A 385 11.91 -6.74 -9.19
CA ALA A 385 12.80 -6.06 -8.26
C ALA A 385 13.04 -6.88 -7.00
N SER A 386 11.97 -7.27 -6.30
CA SER A 386 12.05 -8.01 -5.03
C SER A 386 10.73 -8.69 -4.65
N TYR A 387 10.75 -9.45 -3.56
CA TYR A 387 9.56 -9.95 -2.87
C TYR A 387 9.37 -9.25 -1.54
N TYR A 388 8.11 -9.19 -1.08
CA TYR A 388 7.76 -8.84 0.28
C TYR A 388 6.71 -9.80 0.82
N LYS A 389 6.94 -10.33 2.02
CA LYS A 389 5.96 -11.11 2.77
C LYS A 389 5.91 -10.58 4.19
N LEU A 390 4.73 -10.62 4.81
CA LEU A 390 4.58 -10.22 6.20
C LEU A 390 5.66 -10.92 7.07
N PRO A 391 6.44 -10.18 7.87
CA PRO A 391 7.68 -10.69 8.47
C PRO A 391 7.42 -11.44 9.78
N VAL A 392 6.31 -12.16 9.89
CA VAL A 392 5.93 -12.91 11.08
C VAL A 392 5.30 -14.27 10.72
N PRO A 393 5.68 -15.37 11.41
CA PRO A 393 5.02 -16.65 11.21
C PRO A 393 3.66 -16.70 11.93
N GLN A 394 2.68 -17.33 11.29
CA GLN A 394 1.35 -17.67 11.80
C GLN A 394 1.19 -19.18 11.98
N THR A 395 0.17 -19.59 12.72
CA THR A 395 -0.12 -20.99 13.05
C THR A 395 -0.85 -21.73 11.92
N LEU A 396 -1.12 -23.03 12.12
CA LEU A 396 -1.94 -23.83 11.19
C LEU A 396 -3.45 -23.54 11.29
N GLN A 397 -3.88 -22.78 12.30
CA GLN A 397 -5.27 -22.39 12.53
C GLN A 397 -5.64 -21.08 11.82
N GLU A 398 -4.67 -20.45 11.13
CA GLU A 398 -4.83 -19.14 10.52
C GLU A 398 -4.72 -19.25 9.00
N ASN A 399 -5.83 -18.97 8.29
CA ASN A 399 -5.75 -18.73 6.86
C ASN A 399 -5.00 -17.40 6.63
N CYS A 400 -3.93 -17.44 5.84
CA CYS A 400 -3.04 -16.29 5.71
C CYS A 400 -2.47 -16.19 4.31
N VAL A 401 -2.83 -15.11 3.62
CA VAL A 401 -2.49 -14.78 2.23
C VAL A 401 -2.44 -13.26 2.08
N ALA A 402 -1.65 -12.76 1.13
CA ALA A 402 -1.70 -11.34 0.75
C ALA A 402 -3.03 -11.03 0.06
N HIS A 403 -3.66 -9.92 0.43
CA HIS A 403 -4.91 -9.47 -0.18
C HIS A 403 -4.91 -7.95 -0.40
N ASN A 404 -6.08 -7.36 -0.63
CA ASN A 404 -6.21 -6.01 -1.18
C ASN A 404 -5.69 -4.91 -0.23
N GLY A 405 -5.18 -3.85 -0.85
CA GLY A 405 -4.55 -2.71 -0.18
C GLY A 405 -4.57 -1.43 -1.01
N SER A 406 -4.10 -0.33 -0.43
CA SER A 406 -4.01 0.98 -1.11
C SER A 406 -2.81 1.78 -0.65
N LEU A 407 -2.45 2.79 -1.45
CA LEU A 407 -1.37 3.70 -1.09
C LEU A 407 -1.79 4.65 0.03
N ILE A 408 -0.90 4.86 0.99
CA ILE A 408 -0.99 5.99 1.92
C ILE A 408 -0.28 7.18 1.26
N PRO A 409 -0.94 8.34 1.10
CA PRO A 409 -0.43 9.45 0.32
C PRO A 409 0.61 10.29 1.09
N VAL A 410 1.69 9.68 1.57
CA VAL A 410 2.84 10.41 2.13
C VAL A 410 3.68 10.99 0.98
N PRO A 411 3.94 12.32 0.94
CA PRO A 411 4.70 12.92 -0.15
C PRO A 411 6.06 12.26 -0.37
N GLY A 412 6.32 11.82 -1.60
CA GLY A 412 7.61 11.27 -2.01
C GLY A 412 7.92 9.86 -1.52
N ARG A 413 6.95 9.16 -0.93
CA ARG A 413 7.09 7.77 -0.48
C ARG A 413 6.03 6.88 -1.10
N ASP A 414 6.40 5.63 -1.31
CA ASP A 414 5.49 4.59 -1.74
C ASP A 414 5.21 3.67 -0.55
N ILE A 415 4.06 3.88 0.10
CA ILE A 415 3.64 3.11 1.28
C ILE A 415 2.32 2.43 0.95
N LEU A 416 2.27 1.11 1.05
CA LEU A 416 1.07 0.30 0.86
C LEU A 416 0.54 -0.14 2.23
N VAL A 417 -0.69 0.25 2.57
CA VAL A 417 -1.44 -0.46 3.61
C VAL A 417 -2.14 -1.64 2.95
N GLN A 418 -1.97 -2.84 3.51
CA GLN A 418 -2.44 -4.07 2.89
C GLN A 418 -3.03 -5.03 3.91
N ALA A 419 -4.11 -5.69 3.53
CA ALA A 419 -4.68 -6.80 4.29
C ALA A 419 -3.95 -8.13 4.01
N TRP A 420 -3.85 -8.96 5.04
CA TRP A 420 -3.26 -10.29 5.00
C TRP A 420 -4.15 -11.35 5.65
N TYR A 421 -5.46 -11.39 5.37
CA TYR A 421 -6.40 -12.33 6.00
C TYR A 421 -6.15 -12.41 7.53
N GLN A 422 -6.00 -13.60 8.14
CA GLN A 422 -5.75 -13.69 9.59
C GLN A 422 -4.34 -13.24 10.01
N GLY A 423 -3.42 -12.95 9.07
CA GLY A 423 -2.16 -12.27 9.35
C GLY A 423 -2.29 -10.75 9.54
N GLY A 424 -3.51 -10.22 9.50
CA GLY A 424 -3.80 -8.85 9.92
C GLY A 424 -3.66 -7.80 8.82
N ILE A 425 -3.20 -6.61 9.21
CA ILE A 425 -2.88 -5.47 8.34
C ILE A 425 -1.40 -5.19 8.48
N SER A 426 -0.73 -4.99 7.35
CA SER A 426 0.68 -4.60 7.29
C SER A 426 0.84 -3.33 6.45
N LEU A 427 1.65 -2.38 6.93
CA LEU A 427 2.08 -1.22 6.17
C LEU A 427 3.49 -1.48 5.65
N MET A 428 3.60 -1.61 4.33
CA MET A 428 4.86 -1.82 3.63
C MET A 428 5.35 -0.52 2.99
N ASP A 429 6.53 -0.06 3.36
CA ASP A 429 7.27 0.95 2.61
C ASP A 429 8.07 0.28 1.49
N PHE A 430 7.73 0.57 0.24
CA PHE A 430 8.39 0.08 -0.97
C PHE A 430 8.93 1.24 -1.83
N THR A 431 9.25 2.37 -1.18
CA THR A 431 9.92 3.51 -1.82
C THR A 431 11.22 3.08 -2.51
N ASP A 432 11.94 2.13 -1.92
CA ASP A 432 12.97 1.35 -2.62
C ASP A 432 12.38 -0.02 -3.00
N SER A 433 12.15 -0.24 -4.30
CA SER A 433 11.57 -1.49 -4.81
C SER A 433 12.49 -2.70 -4.61
N ALA A 434 13.78 -2.51 -4.34
CA ALA A 434 14.70 -3.60 -4.04
C ALA A 434 14.71 -3.99 -2.55
N HIS A 435 14.25 -3.12 -1.65
CA HIS A 435 14.32 -3.33 -0.20
C HIS A 435 13.04 -2.90 0.52
N PRO A 436 11.88 -3.52 0.21
CA PRO A 436 10.63 -3.23 0.90
C PRO A 436 10.72 -3.63 2.39
N ARG A 437 10.03 -2.91 3.26
CA ARG A 437 10.00 -3.19 4.71
C ARG A 437 8.65 -2.88 5.34
N GLU A 438 8.29 -3.66 6.36
CA GLU A 438 7.16 -3.35 7.24
C GLU A 438 7.51 -2.11 8.10
N ILE A 439 6.56 -1.19 8.25
CA ILE A 439 6.72 0.02 9.07
C ILE A 439 5.62 0.18 10.13
N ALA A 440 4.54 -0.59 10.04
CA ALA A 440 3.46 -0.63 11.02
C ALA A 440 2.63 -1.89 10.80
N TYR A 441 1.92 -2.37 11.82
CA TYR A 441 1.01 -3.51 11.68
C TYR A 441 -0.12 -3.50 12.69
N PHE A 442 -1.16 -4.25 12.38
CA PHE A 442 -2.19 -4.65 13.32
C PHE A 442 -2.58 -6.09 13.08
N ASP A 443 -2.52 -6.93 14.11
CA ASP A 443 -2.78 -8.36 13.98
C ASP A 443 -3.61 -8.88 15.17
N ARG A 444 -4.34 -9.98 14.95
CA ARG A 444 -5.13 -10.66 15.96
C ARG A 444 -4.83 -12.15 15.94
N GLY A 445 -4.93 -12.78 17.10
CA GLY A 445 -4.87 -14.23 17.19
C GLY A 445 -5.98 -14.93 16.41
N PRO A 446 -5.87 -16.26 16.26
CA PRO A 446 -6.74 -17.04 15.41
C PRO A 446 -8.21 -16.91 15.83
N ILE A 447 -9.13 -17.03 14.87
CA ILE A 447 -10.57 -17.11 15.18
C ILE A 447 -10.89 -18.29 16.11
N SER A 448 -10.18 -19.41 15.96
CA SER A 448 -10.40 -20.64 16.72
C SER A 448 -9.07 -21.27 17.17
N PRO A 449 -8.98 -21.77 18.41
CA PRO A 449 -7.76 -22.40 18.93
C PRO A 449 -7.47 -23.78 18.31
N THR A 450 -8.46 -24.41 17.67
CA THR A 450 -8.36 -25.84 17.28
C THR A 450 -8.65 -26.10 15.81
N THR A 451 -9.26 -25.16 15.11
CA THR A 451 -9.72 -25.33 13.74
C THR A 451 -9.38 -24.10 12.93
N ASN A 452 -9.00 -24.31 11.66
CA ASN A 452 -8.85 -23.21 10.72
C ASN A 452 -10.25 -22.76 10.28
N VAL A 453 -10.59 -21.51 10.63
CA VAL A 453 -11.86 -20.85 10.30
C VAL A 453 -11.52 -19.65 9.44
N LEU A 454 -12.18 -19.51 8.31
CA LEU A 454 -12.01 -18.35 7.44
C LEU A 454 -12.25 -17.05 8.24
N GLY A 455 -11.27 -16.16 8.24
CA GLY A 455 -11.34 -14.88 8.93
C GLY A 455 -10.21 -13.95 8.53
N GLY A 456 -10.11 -12.84 9.28
CA GLY A 456 -9.12 -11.81 9.05
C GLY A 456 -9.56 -10.80 7.99
N PHE A 457 -8.64 -9.91 7.61
CA PHE A 457 -8.98 -8.77 6.75
C PHE A 457 -9.04 -9.19 5.27
N TRP A 458 -10.20 -8.98 4.64
CA TRP A 458 -10.34 -9.04 3.18
C TRP A 458 -9.59 -7.86 2.54
N SER A 459 -9.79 -6.65 3.05
CA SER A 459 -9.12 -5.46 2.51
C SER A 459 -8.83 -4.44 3.60
N ALA A 460 -7.82 -3.60 3.36
CA ALA A 460 -7.45 -2.48 4.21
C ALA A 460 -7.07 -1.27 3.35
N TYR A 461 -7.81 -0.17 3.50
CA TYR A 461 -7.62 1.01 2.66
C TYR A 461 -7.43 2.29 3.47
N TRP A 462 -6.58 3.16 2.97
CA TRP A 462 -6.50 4.53 3.44
C TRP A 462 -7.63 5.35 2.82
N TYR A 463 -8.38 6.09 3.63
CA TYR A 463 -9.38 7.04 3.16
C TYR A 463 -9.42 8.26 4.10
N ASN A 464 -9.10 9.44 3.56
CA ASN A 464 -9.26 10.75 4.20
C ASN A 464 -8.66 10.89 5.61
N GLY A 465 -7.58 10.15 5.88
CA GLY A 465 -6.74 10.30 7.06
C GLY A 465 -6.69 9.11 8.00
N GLU A 466 -7.56 8.12 7.79
CA GLU A 466 -7.60 6.87 8.56
C GLU A 466 -7.52 5.64 7.64
N ILE A 467 -7.28 4.48 8.23
CA ILE A 467 -7.27 3.17 7.57
C ILE A 467 -8.55 2.44 7.95
N TYR A 468 -9.25 1.88 6.96
CA TYR A 468 -10.49 1.14 7.15
C TYR A 468 -10.29 -0.29 6.68
N GLY A 469 -10.64 -1.25 7.54
CA GLY A 469 -10.49 -2.68 7.27
C GLY A 469 -11.83 -3.40 7.20
N SER A 470 -12.04 -4.19 6.14
CA SER A 470 -13.14 -5.16 6.07
C SER A 470 -12.65 -6.50 6.58
N GLU A 471 -13.14 -6.94 7.73
CA GLU A 471 -12.78 -8.21 8.36
C GLU A 471 -13.88 -9.24 8.09
N ILE A 472 -13.49 -10.35 7.45
CA ILE A 472 -14.37 -11.40 6.91
C ILE A 472 -15.38 -11.93 7.92
N ALA A 473 -14.93 -12.22 9.15
CA ALA A 473 -15.66 -12.93 10.19
C ALA A 473 -16.20 -11.98 11.28
N ARG A 474 -15.52 -10.87 11.54
CA ARG A 474 -15.75 -9.97 12.67
C ARG A 474 -16.53 -8.74 12.25
N GLY A 475 -16.14 -8.05 11.17
CA GLY A 475 -16.88 -6.88 10.67
C GLY A 475 -16.00 -5.76 10.12
N PHE A 476 -16.03 -4.58 10.74
CA PHE A 476 -15.44 -3.37 10.19
C PHE A 476 -14.55 -2.68 11.24
N ASP A 477 -13.29 -2.46 10.89
CA ASP A 477 -12.31 -1.77 11.74
C ASP A 477 -11.91 -0.42 11.17
N VAL A 478 -11.61 0.51 12.07
CA VAL A 478 -11.00 1.80 11.75
C VAL A 478 -9.72 1.94 12.55
N LEU A 479 -8.61 2.25 11.87
CA LEU A 479 -7.30 2.44 12.45
C LEU A 479 -6.73 3.81 12.11
N GLY A 480 -6.02 4.41 13.05
CA GLY A 480 -5.28 5.65 12.86
C GLY A 480 -3.78 5.44 12.84
N LEU A 481 -3.08 6.22 12.02
CA LEU A 481 -1.63 6.28 11.99
C LEU A 481 -1.08 6.96 13.24
N ARG A 482 -0.03 6.41 13.85
CA ARG A 482 0.70 7.05 14.95
C ARG A 482 2.10 7.49 14.52
N PRO A 483 2.60 8.64 15.01
CA PRO A 483 3.98 9.02 14.81
C PRO A 483 4.94 7.98 15.37
N SER A 484 5.96 7.62 14.60
CA SER A 484 7.02 6.67 14.96
C SER A 484 8.35 7.05 14.32
N GLU A 485 9.36 6.19 14.47
CA GLU A 485 10.64 6.35 13.76
C GLU A 485 10.49 6.22 12.24
N HIS A 486 9.45 5.51 11.77
CA HIS A 486 9.20 5.27 10.35
C HIS A 486 8.28 6.30 9.70
N LEU A 487 7.37 6.90 10.46
CA LEU A 487 6.41 7.91 10.00
C LEU A 487 6.32 9.06 11.00
N THR A 488 6.76 10.27 10.63
CA THR A 488 6.66 11.40 11.56
C THR A 488 5.25 11.99 11.60
N ALA A 489 4.96 12.79 12.63
CA ALA A 489 3.71 13.53 12.72
C ALA A 489 3.46 14.44 11.50
N ALA A 490 4.52 15.00 10.90
CA ALA A 490 4.40 15.82 9.70
C ALA A 490 4.07 14.99 8.45
N GLU A 491 4.62 13.79 8.31
CA GLU A 491 4.27 12.88 7.22
C GLU A 491 2.80 12.44 7.30
N ILE A 492 2.32 12.13 8.52
CA ILE A 492 0.92 11.79 8.76
C ILE A 492 0.02 12.99 8.46
N ALA A 493 0.40 14.19 8.92
CA ALA A 493 -0.35 15.42 8.63
C ALA A 493 -0.42 15.70 7.11
N ALA A 494 0.70 15.56 6.40
CA ALA A 494 0.75 15.77 4.95
C ALA A 494 -0.09 14.73 4.18
N ALA A 495 -0.14 13.48 4.65
CA ALA A 495 -1.04 12.48 4.08
C ALA A 495 -2.52 12.84 4.33
N ARG A 496 -2.86 13.35 5.52
CA ARG A 496 -4.22 13.80 5.88
C ARG A 496 -4.71 15.01 5.10
N GLU A 497 -3.81 15.84 4.57
CA GLU A 497 -4.19 16.95 3.68
C GLU A 497 -4.72 16.46 2.34
N VAL A 498 -4.39 15.23 1.92
CA VAL A 498 -5.03 14.60 0.78
C VAL A 498 -6.44 14.20 1.19
N GLN A 499 -7.43 14.66 0.44
CA GLN A 499 -8.83 14.34 0.65
C GLN A 499 -9.41 13.87 -0.68
N MET A 500 -9.92 12.65 -0.69
CA MET A 500 -10.53 12.00 -1.83
C MET A 500 -12.05 12.10 -1.69
N PRO A 501 -12.77 12.61 -2.70
CA PRO A 501 -14.24 12.60 -2.67
C PRO A 501 -14.80 11.18 -2.73
N GLN A 502 -14.00 10.24 -3.24
CA GLN A 502 -14.36 8.86 -3.47
C GLN A 502 -13.10 7.99 -3.53
N PHE A 503 -13.23 6.73 -3.11
CA PHE A 503 -12.20 5.70 -3.26
C PHE A 503 -12.88 4.38 -3.63
N ASN A 504 -12.30 3.61 -4.56
CA ASN A 504 -12.73 2.25 -4.83
C ASN A 504 -11.53 1.32 -4.87
N ALA A 505 -11.74 0.08 -4.44
CA ALA A 505 -10.83 -1.01 -4.69
C ALA A 505 -10.49 -1.07 -6.20
N GLN A 506 -9.21 -1.32 -6.50
CA GLN A 506 -8.69 -1.44 -7.87
C GLN A 506 -8.89 -0.22 -8.80
N HIS A 507 -9.39 0.93 -8.33
CA HIS A 507 -9.43 2.19 -9.10
C HIS A 507 -8.48 3.22 -8.49
N GLN A 508 -7.34 3.46 -9.13
CA GLN A 508 -6.33 4.38 -8.61
C GLN A 508 -6.54 5.81 -9.10
N THR A 509 -6.61 6.71 -8.13
CA THR A 509 -6.58 8.16 -8.38
C THR A 509 -5.17 8.68 -8.20
N LYS A 510 -4.74 9.57 -9.11
CA LYS A 510 -3.45 10.24 -8.99
C LYS A 510 -3.47 11.20 -7.80
N VAL A 511 -2.55 11.00 -6.87
CA VAL A 511 -2.37 11.89 -5.73
C VAL A 511 -1.37 12.98 -6.08
N SER A 512 -1.73 14.21 -5.74
CA SER A 512 -0.86 15.38 -5.74
C SER A 512 -1.00 16.12 -4.41
N TRP A 513 0.07 16.79 -3.98
CA TRP A 513 0.08 17.55 -2.74
C TRP A 513 0.19 19.04 -3.06
N ALA A 514 -0.76 19.83 -2.55
CA ALA A 514 -0.58 21.28 -2.52
C ALA A 514 0.59 21.63 -1.57
N PRO A 515 1.41 22.64 -1.89
CA PRO A 515 2.44 23.08 -0.97
C PRO A 515 1.83 23.54 0.36
N SER A 516 2.32 22.97 1.47
CA SER A 516 1.89 23.30 2.83
C SER A 516 3.07 23.17 3.79
N PHE A 517 2.90 23.69 5.02
CA PHE A 517 3.90 23.46 6.08
C PHE A 517 4.07 21.97 6.41
N ALA A 518 2.98 21.18 6.37
CA ALA A 518 3.06 19.75 6.62
C ALA A 518 3.88 19.02 5.54
N VAL A 519 3.65 19.32 4.25
CA VAL A 519 4.41 18.74 3.14
C VAL A 519 5.88 19.15 3.20
N ALA A 520 6.15 20.43 3.49
CA ALA A 520 7.51 20.94 3.63
C ALA A 520 8.25 20.25 4.79
N ARG A 521 7.58 20.11 5.94
CA ARG A 521 8.13 19.45 7.12
C ARG A 521 8.29 17.93 6.94
N ALA A 522 7.36 17.27 6.27
CA ALA A 522 7.45 15.84 5.95
C ALA A 522 8.72 15.53 5.14
N ARG A 523 9.02 16.35 4.12
CA ARG A 523 10.24 16.24 3.32
C ARG A 523 11.51 16.52 4.14
N PHE A 524 11.46 17.49 5.05
CA PHE A 524 12.56 17.75 5.98
C PHE A 524 12.84 16.52 6.86
N ASP A 525 11.81 15.96 7.49
CA ASP A 525 11.93 14.80 8.38
C ASP A 525 12.47 13.56 7.64
N GLN A 526 12.00 13.34 6.40
CA GLN A 526 12.53 12.29 5.52
C GLN A 526 14.02 12.45 5.25
N LEU A 527 14.48 13.65 4.88
CA LEU A 527 15.89 13.93 4.67
C LEU A 527 16.69 13.81 5.98
N ALA A 528 16.11 14.22 7.10
CA ALA A 528 16.75 14.11 8.42
C ALA A 528 16.95 12.65 8.86
N ARG A 529 16.16 11.69 8.39
CA ARG A 529 16.47 10.26 8.63
C ARG A 529 17.74 9.78 7.90
N THR A 530 18.21 10.55 6.92
CA THR A 530 19.43 10.25 6.15
C THR A 530 20.68 10.99 6.67
N CYS A 531 20.60 11.68 7.82
CA CYS A 531 21.74 12.41 8.40
C CYS A 531 22.97 11.49 8.53
N THR A 532 24.04 11.85 7.82
CA THR A 532 25.36 11.21 7.98
C THR A 532 26.18 11.86 9.10
N THR A 533 25.80 13.07 9.53
CA THR A 533 26.45 13.80 10.61
C THR A 533 25.39 14.63 11.33
N THR A 534 25.26 14.45 12.64
CA THR A 534 24.39 15.27 13.47
C THR A 534 25.23 16.10 14.42
N ILE A 535 24.99 17.41 14.44
CA ILE A 535 25.55 18.34 15.41
C ILE A 535 24.37 18.83 16.25
N ASP A 536 24.41 18.52 17.55
CA ASP A 536 23.37 18.84 18.53
C ASP A 536 23.88 19.78 19.64
N LYS A 537 25.11 20.28 19.47
CA LYS A 537 25.85 21.07 20.45
C LYS A 537 26.59 22.21 19.77
N ARG A 538 27.46 22.87 20.53
CA ARG A 538 28.29 23.96 20.04
C ARG A 538 29.40 23.44 19.11
N HIS A 539 29.49 23.99 17.90
CA HIS A 539 30.62 23.86 16.97
C HIS A 539 31.30 25.22 16.82
N ASN A 540 32.60 25.31 17.14
CA ASN A 540 33.36 26.55 16.96
C ASN A 540 34.31 26.42 15.77
N GLY A 541 34.32 27.46 14.92
CA GLY A 541 35.11 27.50 13.69
C GLY A 541 34.30 27.13 12.44
N PRO A 542 34.96 27.12 11.26
CA PRO A 542 34.32 26.79 10.00
C PRO A 542 33.67 25.39 10.03
N LEU A 543 32.49 25.26 9.44
CA LEU A 543 31.80 23.99 9.21
C LEU A 543 31.69 23.74 7.71
N THR A 544 32.26 22.63 7.24
CA THR A 544 32.12 22.19 5.84
C THR A 544 31.21 20.97 5.79
N VAL A 545 30.10 21.07 5.07
CA VAL A 545 29.10 20.02 4.91
C VAL A 545 29.41 19.23 3.65
N SER A 546 29.68 17.92 3.78
CA SER A 546 30.09 17.04 2.67
C SER A 546 29.17 15.84 2.44
N GLY A 547 28.22 15.57 3.35
CA GLY A 547 27.18 14.55 3.23
C GLY A 547 25.83 15.18 3.59
N VAL A 548 24.98 14.46 4.32
CA VAL A 548 23.80 15.05 4.96
C VAL A 548 24.19 15.46 6.38
N THR A 549 24.34 16.77 6.61
CA THR A 549 24.65 17.32 7.94
C THR A 549 23.42 17.98 8.53
N CYS A 550 23.07 17.52 9.73
CA CYS A 550 21.91 17.97 10.47
C CYS A 550 22.34 18.75 11.70
N LEU A 551 21.91 20.00 11.78
CA LEU A 551 22.05 20.85 12.95
C LEU A 551 20.72 20.79 13.69
N ASN A 552 20.71 20.24 14.91
CA ASN A 552 19.49 20.04 15.68
C ASN A 552 19.67 20.63 17.08
N GLY A 553 19.10 21.81 17.36
CA GLY A 553 19.42 22.52 18.62
C GLY A 553 20.85 23.06 18.68
N ALA A 554 21.53 23.18 17.53
CA ALA A 554 22.97 23.40 17.49
C ALA A 554 23.36 24.88 17.59
N THR A 555 24.58 25.16 18.06
CA THR A 555 25.19 26.49 17.96
C THR A 555 26.47 26.42 17.12
N VAL A 556 26.47 26.99 15.92
CA VAL A 556 27.65 27.04 15.05
C VAL A 556 28.26 28.45 15.08
N ASN A 557 29.48 28.59 15.58
CA ASN A 557 30.22 29.86 15.61
C ASN A 557 31.29 29.87 14.53
N GLY A 558 30.89 30.20 13.31
CA GLY A 558 31.78 30.23 12.14
C GLY A 558 31.00 30.10 10.82
N PRO A 559 31.69 30.23 9.68
CA PRO A 559 31.06 30.06 8.37
C PRO A 559 30.64 28.61 8.13
N VAL A 560 29.46 28.42 7.52
CA VAL A 560 28.96 27.12 7.06
C VAL A 560 29.02 27.07 5.54
N THR A 561 29.74 26.08 5.00
CA THR A 561 29.86 25.86 3.54
C THR A 561 29.34 24.50 3.16
N VAL A 562 28.32 24.45 2.31
CA VAL A 562 27.73 23.22 1.78
C VAL A 562 28.38 22.88 0.45
N ARG A 563 29.06 21.73 0.40
CA ARG A 563 29.72 21.24 -0.81
C ARG A 563 28.69 20.81 -1.87
N PRO A 564 29.09 20.76 -3.15
CA PRO A 564 28.25 20.18 -4.20
C PRO A 564 27.77 18.78 -3.84
N GLY A 565 26.48 18.51 -4.03
CA GLY A 565 25.83 17.23 -3.72
C GLY A 565 25.55 16.99 -2.23
N ALA A 566 26.04 17.83 -1.32
CA ALA A 566 25.79 17.70 0.11
C ALA A 566 24.46 18.36 0.52
N SER A 567 23.95 18.01 1.70
CA SER A 567 22.71 18.56 2.26
C SER A 567 22.93 19.15 3.64
N LEU A 568 22.43 20.37 3.87
CA LEU A 568 22.38 21.00 5.18
C LEU A 568 20.92 21.07 5.64
N LEU A 569 20.63 20.47 6.80
CA LEU A 569 19.34 20.54 7.46
C LEU A 569 19.54 21.19 8.82
N ALA A 570 19.04 22.40 9.05
CA ALA A 570 19.12 23.07 10.34
C ALA A 570 17.72 23.20 10.94
N PHE A 571 17.57 22.73 12.18
CA PHE A 571 16.36 22.84 12.98
C PHE A 571 16.71 23.40 14.35
N ASP A 572 15.95 24.39 14.82
CA ASP A 572 16.13 25.05 16.12
C ASP A 572 17.61 25.42 16.39
N SER A 573 18.30 25.95 15.39
CA SER A 573 19.76 26.12 15.42
C SER A 573 20.19 27.56 15.23
N SER A 574 21.30 27.95 15.88
CA SER A 574 21.90 29.28 15.76
C SER A 574 23.25 29.20 15.04
N ILE A 575 23.37 29.85 13.88
CA ILE A 575 24.59 29.94 13.08
C ILE A 575 25.11 31.39 13.13
N SER A 576 26.27 31.61 13.72
CA SER A 576 26.97 32.90 13.74
C SER A 576 28.06 32.92 12.67
N GLY A 577 27.68 33.23 11.44
CA GLY A 577 28.54 33.25 10.26
C GLY A 577 27.72 33.13 8.96
N PRO A 578 28.36 33.31 7.79
CA PRO A 578 27.70 33.11 6.51
C PRO A 578 27.32 31.64 6.28
N VAL A 579 26.19 31.40 5.62
CA VAL A 579 25.80 30.08 5.09
C VAL A 579 25.86 30.14 3.57
N SER A 580 26.75 29.34 2.97
CA SER A 580 26.95 29.31 1.53
C SER A 580 26.78 27.90 1.00
N ALA A 581 25.88 27.71 0.04
CA ALA A 581 25.65 26.46 -0.66
C ALA A 581 25.73 26.65 -2.17
N ALA A 582 26.51 25.80 -2.84
CA ALA A 582 26.64 25.80 -4.29
C ALA A 582 26.47 24.38 -4.83
N ASN A 583 25.49 24.17 -5.70
CA ASN A 583 25.11 22.87 -6.26
C ASN A 583 24.82 21.81 -5.18
N ALA A 584 24.21 22.22 -4.07
CA ALA A 584 23.82 21.32 -3.00
C ALA A 584 22.71 20.35 -3.43
N ALA A 585 22.57 19.23 -2.73
CA ALA A 585 21.39 18.37 -2.87
C ALA A 585 20.19 19.01 -2.17
N ALA A 586 20.32 19.42 -0.92
CA ALA A 586 19.28 20.15 -0.20
C ALA A 586 19.83 21.20 0.78
N VAL A 587 19.09 22.29 1.00
CA VAL A 587 19.39 23.27 2.06
C VAL A 587 18.11 23.67 2.76
N HIS A 588 17.96 23.29 4.02
CA HIS A 588 16.77 23.55 4.82
C HIS A 588 17.16 24.26 6.11
N LEU A 589 16.53 25.41 6.37
CA LEU A 589 16.65 26.17 7.61
C LEU A 589 15.23 26.28 8.20
N TYR A 590 14.99 25.61 9.31
CA TYR A 590 13.72 25.61 10.03
C TYR A 590 13.95 26.13 11.44
N GLU A 591 13.10 27.06 11.89
CA GLU A 591 13.15 27.58 13.28
C GLU A 591 14.56 28.02 13.69
N SER A 592 15.36 28.51 12.73
CA SER A 592 16.80 28.70 12.91
C SER A 592 17.17 30.17 12.75
N THR A 593 18.23 30.59 13.45
CA THR A 593 18.80 31.93 13.33
C THR A 593 20.14 31.88 12.61
N VAL A 594 20.31 32.67 11.55
CA VAL A 594 21.59 32.88 10.87
C VAL A 594 22.03 34.34 11.05
N ARG A 595 23.14 34.56 11.75
CA ARG A 595 23.81 35.86 11.87
C ARG A 595 24.90 36.01 10.81
N GLY A 596 24.47 36.24 9.58
CA GLY A 596 25.32 36.38 8.40
C GLY A 596 24.52 36.27 7.10
N PRO A 597 25.17 36.47 5.93
CA PRO A 597 24.52 36.29 4.64
C PRO A 597 24.20 34.81 4.38
N VAL A 598 23.07 34.54 3.71
CA VAL A 598 22.67 33.22 3.21
C VAL A 598 22.68 33.24 1.69
N SER A 599 23.45 32.35 1.07
CA SER A 599 23.50 32.17 -0.39
C SER A 599 23.26 30.71 -0.74
N ILE A 600 22.18 30.44 -1.48
CA ILE A 600 21.79 29.10 -1.95
C ILE A 600 21.72 29.13 -3.47
N THR A 601 22.71 28.52 -4.11
CA THR A 601 22.88 28.58 -5.56
C THR A 601 22.91 27.18 -6.18
N GLY A 602 22.09 26.95 -7.21
CA GLY A 602 22.16 25.73 -8.04
C GLY A 602 21.71 24.44 -7.35
N THR A 603 20.98 24.52 -6.24
CA THR A 603 20.46 23.34 -5.52
C THR A 603 19.49 22.56 -6.40
N ARG A 604 19.57 21.22 -6.37
CA ARG A 604 18.80 20.33 -7.27
C ARG A 604 17.69 19.51 -6.62
N GLY A 605 17.75 19.27 -5.31
CA GLY A 605 16.75 18.48 -4.59
C GLY A 605 15.65 19.36 -4.01
N SER A 606 15.95 20.09 -2.94
CA SER A 606 14.98 20.97 -2.29
C SER A 606 15.64 22.12 -1.52
N THR A 607 14.90 23.22 -1.33
CA THR A 607 15.38 24.38 -0.57
C THR A 607 14.24 24.92 0.27
N ALA A 608 14.49 25.18 1.55
CA ALA A 608 13.49 25.71 2.46
C ALA A 608 14.13 26.65 3.49
N ILE A 609 13.54 27.83 3.67
CA ILE A 609 13.79 28.75 4.79
C ILE A 609 12.43 29.00 5.43
N VAL A 610 12.19 28.41 6.58
CA VAL A 610 10.87 28.37 7.21
C VAL A 610 10.99 28.79 8.68
N ALA A 611 10.11 29.68 9.15
CA ALA A 611 10.10 30.14 10.54
C ALA A 611 11.48 30.60 11.05
N SER A 612 12.32 31.17 10.17
CA SER A 612 13.75 31.42 10.44
C SER A 612 14.11 32.90 10.43
N GLU A 613 15.14 33.27 11.18
CA GLU A 613 15.66 34.64 11.25
C GLU A 613 17.03 34.76 10.56
N ILE A 614 17.11 35.55 9.49
CA ILE A 614 18.34 35.83 8.76
C ILE A 614 18.78 37.28 9.03
N HIS A 615 19.88 37.46 9.75
CA HIS A 615 20.51 38.76 9.97
C HIS A 615 21.57 39.04 8.88
N GLY A 616 21.09 39.26 7.65
CA GLY A 616 21.92 39.51 6.47
C GLY A 616 21.10 39.39 5.18
N PRO A 617 21.74 39.55 4.00
CA PRO A 617 21.08 39.27 2.73
C PRO A 617 20.80 37.77 2.58
N ALA A 618 19.66 37.43 1.97
CA ALA A 618 19.30 36.08 1.58
C ALA A 618 19.14 36.01 0.04
N VAL A 619 19.88 35.10 -0.59
CA VAL A 619 19.92 34.97 -2.06
C VAL A 619 19.68 33.52 -2.48
N LEU A 620 18.64 33.29 -3.29
CA LEU A 620 18.34 32.00 -3.91
C LEU A 620 18.48 32.11 -5.42
N THR A 621 19.51 31.50 -6.01
CA THR A 621 19.82 31.66 -7.44
C THR A 621 19.93 30.32 -8.17
N GLY A 622 19.18 30.16 -9.26
CA GLY A 622 19.36 29.02 -10.17
C GLY A 622 19.03 27.65 -9.57
N ASN A 623 18.25 27.59 -8.48
CA ASN A 623 17.85 26.32 -7.87
C ASN A 623 16.82 25.61 -8.76
N ARG A 624 17.06 24.34 -9.11
CA ARG A 624 16.23 23.53 -10.02
C ARG A 624 15.78 22.26 -9.33
N THR A 625 14.67 22.34 -8.61
CA THR A 625 14.21 21.35 -7.64
C THR A 625 13.10 20.44 -8.16
N GLY A 626 12.96 20.34 -9.49
CA GLY A 626 11.99 19.44 -10.13
C GLY A 626 10.55 19.89 -9.89
N SER A 627 9.74 19.05 -9.25
CA SER A 627 8.35 19.33 -8.86
C SER A 627 8.21 19.80 -7.41
N VAL A 628 9.31 20.20 -6.78
CA VAL A 628 9.33 20.74 -5.41
C VAL A 628 9.69 22.21 -5.48
N GLU A 629 8.79 23.10 -5.08
CA GLU A 629 9.05 24.53 -5.03
C GLU A 629 10.10 24.86 -3.95
N PRO A 630 11.05 25.77 -4.20
CA PRO A 630 11.83 26.38 -3.13
C PRO A 630 10.92 27.17 -2.18
N ILE A 631 11.14 27.07 -0.87
CA ILE A 631 10.27 27.71 0.13
C ILE A 631 11.03 28.80 0.89
N ILE A 632 10.42 29.98 0.99
CA ILE A 632 10.79 31.00 1.98
C ILE A 632 9.48 31.48 2.61
N ALA A 633 9.17 31.01 3.82
CA ALA A 633 7.87 31.20 4.46
C ALA A 633 8.01 31.56 5.94
N ASP A 634 7.13 32.40 6.45
CA ASP A 634 7.07 32.82 7.87
C ASP A 634 8.44 33.24 8.45
N SER A 635 9.32 33.81 7.61
CA SER A 635 10.71 34.07 7.97
C SER A 635 11.00 35.56 8.02
N THR A 636 11.97 35.95 8.86
CA THR A 636 12.43 37.35 8.95
C THR A 636 13.79 37.48 8.28
N VAL A 637 13.91 38.35 7.28
CA VAL A 637 15.18 38.67 6.60
C VAL A 637 15.55 40.13 6.88
N ARG A 638 16.55 40.34 7.73
CA ARG A 638 17.10 41.66 8.05
C ARG A 638 18.17 42.07 7.03
N GLY A 639 17.75 42.20 5.78
CA GLY A 639 18.59 42.52 4.62
C GLY A 639 17.83 42.37 3.31
N PRO A 640 18.50 42.54 2.15
CA PRO A 640 17.90 42.25 0.84
C PRO A 640 17.50 40.77 0.71
N LEU A 641 16.37 40.51 0.05
CA LEU A 641 15.95 39.18 -0.38
C LEU A 641 15.89 39.14 -1.92
N ALA A 642 16.70 38.29 -2.55
CA ALA A 642 16.79 38.23 -4.00
C ALA A 642 16.68 36.79 -4.51
N CYS A 643 15.80 36.56 -5.47
CA CYS A 643 15.61 35.24 -6.07
C CYS A 643 15.61 35.32 -7.59
N THR A 644 16.51 34.58 -8.24
CA THR A 644 16.67 34.67 -9.69
C THR A 644 16.90 33.31 -10.33
N GLY A 645 16.16 33.00 -11.40
CA GLY A 645 16.38 31.80 -12.21
C GLY A 645 16.08 30.47 -11.52
N ASN A 646 15.34 30.47 -10.41
CA ASN A 646 14.87 29.24 -9.75
C ASN A 646 13.73 28.60 -10.57
N ALA A 647 13.67 27.28 -10.59
CA ALA A 647 12.62 26.52 -11.26
C ALA A 647 12.24 25.28 -10.41
N PRO A 648 11.04 25.23 -9.83
CA PRO A 648 9.98 26.26 -9.84
C PRO A 648 10.39 27.58 -9.15
N ALA A 649 9.59 28.62 -9.31
CA ALA A 649 9.79 29.88 -8.58
C ALA A 649 9.56 29.67 -7.07
N PRO A 650 10.26 30.40 -6.17
CA PRO A 650 10.06 30.22 -4.73
C PRO A 650 8.67 30.69 -4.28
N ILE A 651 8.14 30.06 -3.23
CA ILE A 651 6.82 30.34 -2.64
C ILE A 651 6.93 30.61 -1.13
N ASN A 652 5.88 31.18 -0.53
CA ASN A 652 5.80 31.49 0.91
C ASN A 652 4.74 30.71 1.69
N LEU A 653 4.10 29.69 1.10
CA LEU A 653 3.07 28.87 1.76
C LEU A 653 1.93 29.72 2.36
N ASP A 654 1.58 30.83 1.72
CA ASP A 654 0.62 31.82 2.21
C ASP A 654 0.95 32.44 3.59
N ALA A 655 2.22 32.32 4.02
CA ALA A 655 2.75 32.90 5.24
C ALA A 655 3.83 33.95 4.91
N ALA A 656 3.42 35.22 4.99
CA ALA A 656 4.26 36.36 4.62
C ALA A 656 5.59 36.39 5.39
N ASN A 657 6.66 36.72 4.69
CA ASN A 657 7.95 36.98 5.32
C ASN A 657 8.00 38.41 5.87
N ARG A 658 9.02 38.72 6.68
CA ARG A 658 9.31 40.10 7.10
C ARG A 658 10.68 40.49 6.58
N VAL A 659 10.73 41.32 5.54
CA VAL A 659 11.98 41.74 4.90
C VAL A 659 12.25 43.21 5.20
N SER A 660 13.43 43.54 5.75
CA SER A 660 13.80 44.93 6.04
C SER A 660 14.59 45.62 4.92
N GLY A 661 14.95 44.91 3.85
CA GLY A 661 15.64 45.41 2.66
C GLY A 661 14.82 45.20 1.39
N PRO A 662 15.36 45.54 0.19
CA PRO A 662 14.64 45.34 -1.06
C PRO A 662 14.41 43.85 -1.35
N THR A 663 13.19 43.52 -1.76
CA THR A 663 12.83 42.24 -2.37
C THR A 663 12.96 42.34 -3.89
N SER A 664 13.50 41.30 -4.55
CA SER A 664 13.73 41.34 -6.00
C SER A 664 13.62 39.98 -6.71
N GLY A 665 13.39 40.05 -8.02
CA GLY A 665 13.23 38.89 -8.89
C GLY A 665 11.99 38.07 -8.50
N GLN A 666 12.14 36.76 -8.41
CA GLN A 666 11.06 35.83 -8.08
C GLN A 666 10.57 35.95 -6.62
N CYS A 667 11.31 36.63 -5.75
CA CYS A 667 10.93 36.83 -4.34
C CYS A 667 10.26 38.19 -4.07
N ALA A 668 9.95 38.97 -5.10
CA ALA A 668 9.33 40.30 -4.96
C ALA A 668 7.86 40.27 -4.48
N SER A 669 7.27 39.09 -4.33
CA SER A 669 5.87 38.90 -3.86
C SER A 669 5.78 38.00 -2.62
N LEU A 670 6.92 37.74 -1.97
CA LEU A 670 7.00 36.83 -0.82
C LEU A 670 7.11 37.57 0.52
N ASP A 671 7.17 38.89 0.51
CA ASP A 671 7.20 39.77 1.71
C ASP A 671 5.82 40.07 2.32
#